data_AF-A0A521FQQ0-F1
#
_entry.id   AF-A0A521FQQ0-F1
#
_cell.length_a   1.000
_cell.length_b   1.000
_cell.length_c   1.000
_cell.angle_alpha   90.00
_cell.angle_beta   90.00
_cell.angle_gamma   90.00
#
_symmetry.space_group_name_H-M   'P 1'
#
loop_
_entity.id
_entity.type
_entity.pdbx_description
1 polymer ?
#
loop_
_entity_poly.entity_id
_entity_poly.type
_entity_poly.pdbx_seq_one_letter_code
_entity_poly.pdbx_strand_id
1 'polypeptide(L)'
;MPGPDVSATPLVRSGEDPLRISVAIACHNAAAYVGDAIRSALAQSPAPAEVVVCDDGSTDGSPEVLQSFGEAIRVVRHEVNRGEAAAKNTAVGATTSPWVALLDADDEFLPGRLAAVRDLLTREPDLDVVTTDALLVHDGVELGRWYGAHYPFAADDQRRAVLERNFVFGNVVVRRDAFLASGGFDPAIAHATDWDLWIRMIHSGARVGCIPRPLARYRLHESSLSSDRAAMSASIAALLTRAAERLALTDDERSTVESTAAEHERIATRYRLKQALTRPASSVRRLATAVARDSGQPTRSRVLALGTVLLPTIARRAERRRSALSWEGPGGVRLPRRRRRVLVTLPDRPWPTDGGKRTRSATSLRALAGMPDVDLDVLVLFAGPPVDHPLPPGVRTHRCVQVDAGPRPRLLTALVVVLRRVPWQIAVRRWGLARAAVRDLRQAPYDLVWFGSTDHAMSLSRTVRGQRVVVDMDDVESLKIEHFLSLPPDSRTTRLRVRVQRRVELPLWRRLERHLLRSADAVVVCSDLDRQRLGDGPVEVVRNTYAGPPVQAAWTPPAAPTFVLVGTYWYVPNVDAAVHMATSVLPHLLERVPDARIRFVGRGGRDLLGEVTGLPGVDVVGDVTDVAPELLSATAAVVPVRFGGGTRVKILEAFALGVPVVSTSLGCEGLDVVDGVHLLVADSPEEFAGACARLTAEPEVARRLGDGGRRLYLERYAPTQVVGSARAVAERVLTRQ
;
A
#
# COMPACT_ATOMS: atom_id res chain seq x y z
N MET A 1 -54.26 -25.44 40.99
CA MET A 1 -54.67 -24.40 40.04
C MET A 1 -54.43 -24.96 38.64
N PRO A 2 -55.46 -25.17 37.81
CA PRO A 2 -55.27 -25.66 36.45
C PRO A 2 -54.60 -24.57 35.60
N GLY A 3 -53.71 -24.99 34.70
CA GLY A 3 -52.80 -24.11 33.95
C GLY A 3 -53.47 -23.23 32.90
N PRO A 4 -52.76 -22.22 32.38
CA PRO A 4 -53.27 -21.42 31.28
C PRO A 4 -53.16 -22.20 29.97
N ASP A 5 -54.30 -22.21 29.30
CA ASP A 5 -54.62 -22.72 27.97
C ASP A 5 -53.59 -22.30 26.90
N VAL A 6 -53.11 -23.30 26.16
CA VAL A 6 -52.25 -23.14 24.97
C VAL A 6 -53.16 -23.10 23.75
N SER A 7 -53.72 -21.94 23.44
CA SER A 7 -54.38 -21.68 22.15
C SER A 7 -54.58 -20.18 21.86
N ALA A 8 -53.49 -19.41 21.84
CA ALA A 8 -53.53 -18.04 21.32
C ALA A 8 -52.81 -17.98 19.97
N THR A 9 -53.55 -18.26 18.90
CA THR A 9 -53.16 -17.79 17.56
C THR A 9 -53.09 -16.27 17.60
N PRO A 10 -52.00 -15.60 17.17
CA PRO A 10 -51.98 -14.15 17.15
C PRO A 10 -53.04 -13.66 16.16
N LEU A 11 -53.98 -12.87 16.65
CA LEU A 11 -54.94 -12.14 15.84
C LEU A 11 -54.17 -11.22 14.88
N VAL A 12 -54.00 -11.67 13.64
CA VAL A 12 -53.61 -10.81 12.52
C VAL A 12 -54.63 -9.67 12.48
N ARG A 13 -54.17 -8.43 12.68
CA ARG A 13 -55.02 -7.25 12.52
C ARG A 13 -55.58 -7.30 11.10
N SER A 14 -56.91 -7.30 10.99
CA SER A 14 -57.61 -7.44 9.72
C SER A 14 -57.15 -6.37 8.72
N GLY A 15 -56.38 -6.77 7.70
CA GLY A 15 -55.94 -5.92 6.60
C GLY A 15 -54.44 -5.94 6.25
N GLU A 16 -53.56 -6.53 7.07
CA GLU A 16 -52.12 -6.61 6.74
C GLU A 16 -51.76 -7.91 6.01
N ASP A 17 -50.96 -7.81 4.93
CA ASP A 17 -50.42 -8.95 4.18
C ASP A 17 -49.59 -9.85 5.13
N PRO A 18 -50.01 -11.09 5.41
CA PRO A 18 -49.32 -11.97 6.36
C PRO A 18 -47.94 -12.42 5.86
N LEU A 19 -47.65 -12.22 4.56
CA LEU A 19 -46.36 -12.51 3.93
C LEU A 19 -45.58 -11.23 3.60
N ARG A 20 -45.88 -10.13 4.29
CA ARG A 20 -45.11 -8.89 4.21
C ARG A 20 -43.70 -9.12 4.75
N ILE A 21 -42.68 -8.71 3.98
CA ILE A 21 -41.26 -8.92 4.30
C ILE A 21 -40.54 -7.57 4.40
N SER A 22 -39.89 -7.30 5.53
CA SER A 22 -38.91 -6.21 5.69
C SER A 22 -37.50 -6.72 5.43
N VAL A 23 -36.55 -5.85 5.04
CA VAL A 23 -35.13 -6.21 4.93
C VAL A 23 -34.35 -5.55 6.05
N ALA A 24 -33.50 -6.30 6.75
CA ALA A 24 -32.62 -5.82 7.80
C ALA A 24 -31.15 -6.00 7.40
N ILE A 25 -30.38 -4.90 7.44
CA ILE A 25 -28.96 -4.85 7.07
C ILE A 25 -28.16 -4.35 8.27
N ALA A 26 -27.11 -5.09 8.66
CA ALA A 26 -26.11 -4.62 9.60
C ALA A 26 -24.90 -4.07 8.83
N CYS A 27 -24.49 -2.84 9.14
CA CYS A 27 -23.42 -2.14 8.44
C CYS A 27 -22.35 -1.66 9.42
N HIS A 28 -21.09 -2.03 9.18
CA HIS A 28 -19.94 -1.43 9.85
C HIS A 28 -18.79 -1.34 8.85
N ASN A 29 -18.33 -0.12 8.54
CA ASN A 29 -17.21 0.13 7.64
C ASN A 29 -17.31 -0.62 6.29
N ALA A 30 -18.46 -0.50 5.63
CA ALA A 30 -18.80 -1.20 4.41
C ALA A 30 -19.05 -0.25 3.22
N ALA A 31 -18.39 0.91 3.18
CA ALA A 31 -18.64 1.95 2.16
C ALA A 31 -18.51 1.44 0.72
N ALA A 32 -17.64 0.45 0.51
CA ALA A 32 -17.40 -0.16 -0.80
C ALA A 32 -18.57 -1.03 -1.29
N TYR A 33 -19.44 -1.52 -0.41
CA TYR A 33 -20.40 -2.59 -0.73
C TYR A 33 -21.85 -2.28 -0.34
N VAL A 34 -22.08 -1.54 0.76
CA VAL A 34 -23.42 -1.35 1.33
C VAL A 34 -24.41 -0.70 0.35
N GLY A 35 -23.91 0.15 -0.55
CA GLY A 35 -24.74 0.74 -1.61
C GLY A 35 -25.30 -0.29 -2.60
N ASP A 36 -24.53 -1.33 -2.94
CA ASP A 36 -25.00 -2.41 -3.81
C ASP A 36 -26.01 -3.30 -3.08
N ALA A 37 -25.74 -3.62 -1.80
CA ALA A 37 -26.65 -4.39 -0.94
C ALA A 37 -28.04 -3.72 -0.88
N ILE A 38 -28.10 -2.43 -0.53
CA ILE A 38 -29.35 -1.66 -0.45
C ILE A 38 -30.06 -1.62 -1.81
N ARG A 39 -29.34 -1.33 -2.90
CA ARG A 39 -29.93 -1.33 -4.25
C ARG A 39 -30.53 -2.68 -4.60
N SER A 40 -29.85 -3.78 -4.27
CA SER A 40 -30.33 -5.14 -4.56
C SER A 40 -31.61 -5.49 -3.79
N ALA A 41 -31.75 -4.98 -2.56
CA ALA A 41 -32.94 -5.14 -1.74
C ALA A 41 -34.12 -4.32 -2.26
N LEU A 42 -33.89 -3.04 -2.59
CA LEU A 42 -34.92 -2.14 -3.13
C LEU A 42 -35.41 -2.56 -4.53
N ALA A 43 -34.55 -3.22 -5.32
CA ALA A 43 -34.89 -3.69 -6.67
C ALA A 43 -35.72 -4.99 -6.69
N GLN A 44 -36.07 -5.57 -5.53
CA GLN A 44 -36.89 -6.77 -5.47
C GLN A 44 -38.32 -6.49 -5.95
N SER A 45 -38.95 -7.51 -6.54
CA SER A 45 -40.36 -7.49 -6.92
C SER A 45 -41.03 -8.75 -6.37
N PRO A 46 -42.07 -8.64 -5.52
CA PRO A 46 -42.56 -7.39 -4.93
C PRO A 46 -41.48 -6.71 -4.08
N ALA A 47 -41.56 -5.38 -3.98
CA ALA A 47 -40.64 -4.58 -3.18
C ALA A 47 -40.76 -4.96 -1.69
N PRO A 48 -39.66 -4.86 -0.91
CA PRO A 48 -39.74 -5.05 0.53
C PRO A 48 -40.63 -3.95 1.15
N ALA A 49 -41.26 -4.29 2.27
CA ALA A 49 -42.09 -3.36 3.03
C ALA A 49 -41.32 -2.13 3.54
N GLU A 50 -40.06 -2.36 3.92
CA GLU A 50 -39.10 -1.37 4.37
C GLU A 50 -37.71 -2.01 4.30
N VAL A 51 -36.68 -1.16 4.21
CA VAL A 51 -35.28 -1.56 4.34
C VAL A 51 -34.71 -0.82 5.55
N VAL A 52 -34.34 -1.55 6.59
CA VAL A 52 -33.74 -1.02 7.81
C VAL A 52 -32.26 -1.33 7.83
N VAL A 53 -31.43 -0.30 7.97
CA VAL A 53 -29.98 -0.44 8.07
C VAL A 53 -29.53 0.00 9.46
N CYS A 54 -28.89 -0.90 10.21
CA CYS A 54 -28.20 -0.53 11.43
C CYS A 54 -26.73 -0.20 11.11
N ASP A 55 -26.37 1.07 11.21
CA ASP A 55 -24.97 1.53 11.15
C ASP A 55 -24.32 1.40 12.52
N ASP A 56 -23.46 0.39 12.68
CA ASP A 56 -22.80 0.03 13.93
C ASP A 56 -21.55 0.89 14.18
N GLY A 57 -21.73 2.21 14.16
CA GLY A 57 -20.66 3.18 14.42
C GLY A 57 -19.58 3.22 13.35
N SER A 58 -19.95 3.22 12.06
CA SER A 58 -18.98 3.32 10.96
C SER A 58 -18.17 4.63 11.02
N THR A 59 -16.88 4.51 10.68
CA THR A 59 -15.88 5.58 10.64
C THR A 59 -15.29 5.81 9.24
N ASP A 60 -15.63 4.96 8.29
CA ASP A 60 -15.30 5.13 6.88
C ASP A 60 -16.37 5.95 6.14
N GLY A 61 -16.42 5.88 4.80
CA GLY A 61 -17.43 6.56 3.97
C GLY A 61 -18.84 5.94 3.97
N SER A 62 -19.12 4.94 4.82
CA SER A 62 -20.45 4.29 4.87
C SER A 62 -21.57 5.27 5.20
N PRO A 63 -21.42 6.20 6.17
CA PRO A 63 -22.50 7.12 6.53
C PRO A 63 -22.94 7.99 5.37
N GLU A 64 -22.01 8.47 4.54
CA GLU A 64 -22.31 9.25 3.34
C GLU A 64 -23.05 8.41 2.28
N VAL A 65 -22.66 7.14 2.11
CA VAL A 65 -23.37 6.22 1.22
C VAL A 65 -24.79 5.99 1.72
N LEU A 66 -25.00 5.71 3.02
CA LEU A 66 -26.32 5.52 3.60
C LEU A 66 -27.19 6.77 3.44
N GLN A 67 -26.65 7.95 3.71
CA GLN A 67 -27.36 9.22 3.56
C GLN A 67 -27.84 9.46 2.12
N SER A 68 -27.09 8.97 1.12
CA SER A 68 -27.45 9.13 -0.30
C SER A 68 -28.75 8.43 -0.71
N PHE A 69 -29.24 7.47 0.08
CA PHE A 69 -30.51 6.77 -0.18
C PHE A 69 -31.74 7.50 0.37
N GLY A 70 -31.57 8.52 1.22
CA GLY A 70 -32.66 9.33 1.75
C GLY A 70 -33.77 8.49 2.40
N GLU A 71 -35.03 8.80 2.08
CA GLU A 71 -36.21 8.15 2.64
C GLU A 71 -36.45 6.72 2.12
N ALA A 72 -35.65 6.24 1.15
CA ALA A 72 -35.78 4.87 0.63
C ALA A 72 -35.37 3.80 1.67
N ILE A 73 -34.62 4.19 2.71
CA ILE A 73 -34.19 3.31 3.80
C ILE A 73 -34.43 3.99 5.14
N ARG A 74 -34.52 3.19 6.20
CA ARG A 74 -34.48 3.66 7.58
C ARG A 74 -33.13 3.31 8.19
N VAL A 75 -32.38 4.33 8.62
CA VAL A 75 -31.07 4.15 9.26
C VAL A 75 -31.21 4.25 10.78
N VAL A 76 -30.70 3.26 11.50
CA VAL A 76 -30.51 3.29 12.96
C VAL A 76 -29.01 3.29 13.22
N ARG A 77 -28.48 4.30 13.92
CA ARG A 77 -27.03 4.40 14.15
C ARG A 77 -26.68 4.14 15.60
N HIS A 78 -25.69 3.28 15.84
CA HIS A 78 -25.01 3.17 17.11
C HIS A 78 -23.90 4.22 17.23
N GLU A 79 -23.68 4.72 18.44
CA GLU A 79 -22.58 5.66 18.72
C GLU A 79 -21.20 5.00 18.59
N VAL A 80 -21.12 3.74 18.98
CA VAL A 80 -19.90 2.91 18.96
C VAL A 80 -20.22 1.56 18.34
N ASN A 81 -19.21 0.90 17.78
CA ASN A 81 -19.33 -0.48 17.30
C ASN A 81 -19.69 -1.41 18.46
N ARG A 82 -20.82 -2.12 18.33
CA ARG A 82 -21.35 -3.09 19.29
C ARG A 82 -21.29 -4.53 18.76
N GLY A 83 -20.79 -4.72 17.55
CA GLY A 83 -20.64 -6.01 16.90
C GLY A 83 -21.82 -6.37 16.00
N GLU A 84 -21.55 -7.26 15.03
CA GLU A 84 -22.49 -7.70 13.99
C GLU A 84 -23.83 -8.20 14.56
N ALA A 85 -23.79 -9.06 15.59
CA ALA A 85 -24.99 -9.60 16.23
C ALA A 85 -25.87 -8.49 16.83
N ALA A 86 -25.28 -7.51 17.52
CA ALA A 86 -26.02 -6.39 18.11
C ALA A 86 -26.64 -5.49 17.02
N ALA A 87 -25.91 -5.26 15.94
CA ALA A 87 -26.39 -4.49 14.79
C ALA A 87 -27.54 -5.21 14.05
N LYS A 88 -27.41 -6.52 13.81
CA LYS A 88 -28.48 -7.35 13.21
C LYS A 88 -29.74 -7.36 14.09
N ASN A 89 -29.59 -7.56 15.40
CA ASN A 89 -30.72 -7.48 16.34
C ASN A 89 -31.41 -6.12 16.32
N THR A 90 -30.64 -5.03 16.27
CA THR A 90 -31.16 -3.66 16.22
C THR A 90 -31.92 -3.41 14.92
N ALA A 91 -31.37 -3.83 13.79
CA ALA A 91 -32.03 -3.73 12.49
C ALA A 91 -33.34 -4.52 12.47
N VAL A 92 -33.33 -5.80 12.90
CA VAL A 92 -34.53 -6.65 12.96
C VAL A 92 -35.58 -6.07 13.92
N GLY A 93 -35.17 -5.61 15.11
CA GLY A 93 -36.08 -5.05 16.11
C GLY A 93 -36.78 -3.77 15.64
N ALA A 94 -36.14 -3.00 14.77
CA ALA A 94 -36.70 -1.78 14.19
C ALA A 94 -37.66 -2.04 13.00
N THR A 95 -37.75 -3.27 12.50
CA THR A 95 -38.74 -3.66 11.48
C THR A 95 -40.13 -3.92 12.08
N THR A 96 -41.17 -3.76 11.26
CA THR A 96 -42.58 -3.98 11.64
C THR A 96 -43.24 -5.18 10.95
N SER A 97 -42.60 -5.79 9.95
CA SER A 97 -43.23 -6.87 9.19
C SER A 97 -43.18 -8.23 9.91
N PRO A 98 -44.14 -9.15 9.65
CA PRO A 98 -44.12 -10.51 10.21
C PRO A 98 -42.88 -11.32 9.80
N TRP A 99 -42.29 -11.01 8.65
CA TRP A 99 -41.10 -11.64 8.11
C TRP A 99 -39.98 -10.64 7.90
N VAL A 100 -38.74 -11.05 8.19
CA VAL A 100 -37.55 -10.22 8.04
C VAL A 100 -36.50 -10.96 7.23
N ALA A 101 -36.12 -10.40 6.10
CA ALA A 101 -34.99 -10.84 5.29
C ALA A 101 -33.70 -10.22 5.84
N LEU A 102 -32.76 -11.08 6.24
CA LEU A 102 -31.42 -10.63 6.60
C LEU A 102 -30.58 -10.48 5.33
N LEU A 103 -29.82 -9.39 5.28
CA LEU A 103 -28.85 -9.11 4.22
C LEU A 103 -27.58 -8.53 4.83
N ASP A 104 -26.46 -9.21 4.62
CA ASP A 104 -25.15 -8.68 4.99
C ASP A 104 -24.77 -7.50 4.08
N ALA A 105 -24.10 -6.48 4.63
CA ALA A 105 -23.80 -5.23 3.92
C ALA A 105 -22.81 -5.39 2.74
N ASP A 106 -22.13 -6.53 2.67
CA ASP A 106 -21.23 -6.93 1.59
C ASP A 106 -21.86 -7.88 0.56
N ASP A 107 -23.14 -8.26 0.72
CA ASP A 107 -23.83 -9.19 -0.17
C ASP A 107 -24.90 -8.53 -1.05
N GLU A 108 -25.49 -9.31 -1.97
CA GLU A 108 -26.61 -8.84 -2.81
C GLU A 108 -27.72 -9.90 -2.89
N PHE A 109 -28.97 -9.45 -2.96
CA PHE A 109 -30.05 -10.29 -3.47
C PHE A 109 -30.04 -10.31 -5.00
N LEU A 110 -30.26 -11.49 -5.57
CA LEU A 110 -30.57 -11.61 -6.99
C LEU A 110 -32.07 -11.32 -7.22
N PRO A 111 -32.46 -10.92 -8.44
CA PRO A 111 -33.85 -10.60 -8.75
C PRO A 111 -34.83 -11.75 -8.44
N GLY A 112 -35.97 -11.41 -7.86
CA GLY A 112 -37.06 -12.36 -7.58
C GLY A 112 -36.88 -13.20 -6.32
N ARG A 113 -35.89 -12.90 -5.46
CA ARG A 113 -35.65 -13.62 -4.20
C ARG A 113 -36.86 -13.52 -3.27
N LEU A 114 -37.38 -12.31 -3.03
CA LEU A 114 -38.51 -12.13 -2.11
C LEU A 114 -39.80 -12.77 -2.64
N ALA A 115 -40.06 -12.69 -3.95
CA ALA A 115 -41.17 -13.42 -4.58
C ALA A 115 -41.06 -14.93 -4.35
N ALA A 116 -39.88 -15.50 -4.61
CA ALA A 116 -39.63 -16.93 -4.41
C ALA A 116 -39.88 -17.40 -2.97
N VAL A 117 -39.48 -16.58 -1.99
CA VAL A 117 -39.74 -16.85 -0.57
C VAL A 117 -41.23 -16.79 -0.26
N ARG A 118 -41.95 -15.78 -0.75
CA ARG A 118 -43.42 -15.68 -0.58
C ARG A 118 -44.13 -16.89 -1.18
N ASP A 119 -43.72 -17.34 -2.37
CA ASP A 119 -44.31 -18.51 -3.03
C ASP A 119 -44.10 -19.80 -2.22
N LEU A 120 -42.95 -19.94 -1.55
CA LEU A 120 -42.70 -21.08 -0.65
C LEU A 120 -43.54 -20.98 0.61
N LEU A 121 -43.55 -19.83 1.28
CA LEU A 121 -44.32 -19.62 2.51
C LEU A 121 -45.84 -19.76 2.31
N THR A 122 -46.34 -19.46 1.11
CA THR A 122 -47.74 -19.69 0.74
C THR A 122 -48.07 -21.19 0.69
N ARG A 123 -47.14 -22.02 0.21
CA ARG A 123 -47.31 -23.47 0.11
C ARG A 123 -47.00 -24.20 1.41
N GLU A 124 -46.08 -23.65 2.20
CA GLU A 124 -45.57 -24.25 3.43
C GLU A 124 -45.60 -23.21 4.57
N PRO A 125 -46.80 -22.90 5.10
CA PRO A 125 -46.98 -21.86 6.13
C PRO A 125 -46.37 -22.24 7.49
N ASP A 126 -45.99 -23.50 7.70
CA ASP A 126 -45.40 -23.99 8.95
C ASP A 126 -43.88 -23.73 9.06
N LEU A 127 -43.26 -23.15 8.02
CA LEU A 127 -41.85 -22.76 8.08
C LEU A 127 -41.66 -21.53 8.96
N ASP A 128 -40.52 -21.43 9.63
CA ASP A 128 -40.13 -20.26 10.43
C ASP A 128 -38.87 -19.58 9.88
N VAL A 129 -38.06 -20.32 9.13
CA VAL A 129 -36.84 -19.81 8.49
C VAL A 129 -36.83 -20.31 7.04
N VAL A 130 -36.56 -19.42 6.09
CA VAL A 130 -36.37 -19.76 4.68
C VAL A 130 -34.98 -19.33 4.26
N THR A 131 -34.20 -20.28 3.76
CA THR A 131 -32.89 -20.05 3.16
C THR A 131 -32.95 -20.23 1.64
N THR A 132 -32.01 -19.63 0.93
CA THR A 132 -31.84 -19.80 -0.52
C THR A 132 -30.40 -20.15 -0.82
N ASP A 133 -30.16 -20.79 -1.97
CA ASP A 133 -28.79 -20.92 -2.48
C ASP A 133 -28.21 -19.53 -2.82
N ALA A 134 -26.89 -19.47 -2.95
CA ALA A 134 -26.15 -18.26 -3.27
C ALA A 134 -25.02 -18.54 -4.26
N LEU A 135 -24.72 -17.56 -5.12
CA LEU A 135 -23.51 -17.57 -5.95
C LEU A 135 -22.34 -17.10 -5.10
N LEU A 136 -21.27 -17.88 -5.08
CA LEU A 136 -20.00 -17.48 -4.46
C LEU A 136 -19.27 -16.56 -5.43
N VAL A 137 -19.01 -15.31 -5.04
CA VAL A 137 -18.40 -14.31 -5.92
C VAL A 137 -17.10 -13.80 -5.32
N HIS A 138 -16.00 -13.85 -6.07
CA HIS A 138 -14.72 -13.28 -5.68
C HIS A 138 -14.18 -12.38 -6.79
N ASP A 139 -13.91 -11.11 -6.49
CA ASP A 139 -13.47 -10.10 -7.47
C ASP A 139 -14.35 -10.03 -8.73
N GLY A 140 -15.67 -10.19 -8.56
CA GLY A 140 -16.65 -10.18 -9.64
C GLY A 140 -16.73 -11.48 -10.46
N VAL A 141 -15.93 -12.49 -10.12
CA VAL A 141 -15.96 -13.81 -10.75
C VAL A 141 -16.82 -14.76 -9.91
N GLU A 142 -17.79 -15.41 -10.56
CA GLU A 142 -18.59 -16.47 -9.96
C GLU A 142 -17.77 -17.76 -9.88
N LEU A 143 -17.62 -18.28 -8.67
CA LEU A 143 -16.82 -19.47 -8.38
C LEU A 143 -17.64 -20.75 -8.29
N GLY A 144 -18.95 -20.61 -8.07
CA GLY A 144 -19.87 -21.72 -7.86
C GLY A 144 -21.05 -21.32 -6.98
N ARG A 145 -21.70 -22.33 -6.41
CA ARG A 145 -22.87 -22.18 -5.54
C ARG A 145 -22.54 -22.55 -4.10
N TRP A 146 -23.27 -21.96 -3.15
CA TRP A 146 -23.16 -22.25 -1.72
C TRP A 146 -23.63 -23.68 -1.41
N TYR A 147 -24.87 -24.01 -1.80
CA TYR A 147 -25.43 -25.35 -1.68
C TYR A 147 -24.85 -26.27 -2.76
N GLY A 148 -23.57 -26.63 -2.59
CA GLY A 148 -22.85 -27.64 -3.36
C GLY A 148 -22.47 -28.87 -2.53
N ALA A 149 -21.51 -29.66 -3.01
CA ALA A 149 -21.08 -30.91 -2.34
C ALA A 149 -20.57 -30.72 -0.88
N HIS A 150 -20.18 -29.50 -0.50
CA HIS A 150 -19.57 -29.22 0.80
C HIS A 150 -20.56 -28.73 1.87
N TYR A 151 -21.74 -28.24 1.47
CA TYR A 151 -22.73 -27.67 2.39
C TYR A 151 -24.15 -28.06 2.00
N PRO A 152 -24.50 -29.35 1.90
CA PRO A 152 -25.86 -29.72 1.52
C PRO A 152 -26.87 -29.28 2.60
N PHE A 153 -27.98 -28.69 2.14
CA PHE A 153 -29.13 -28.40 2.98
C PHE A 153 -29.69 -29.71 3.56
N ALA A 154 -29.98 -29.72 4.86
CA ALA A 154 -30.59 -30.87 5.53
C ALA A 154 -32.11 -30.71 5.55
N ALA A 155 -32.81 -31.45 4.69
CA ALA A 155 -34.27 -31.41 4.64
C ALA A 155 -34.92 -32.23 5.76
N ASP A 156 -34.27 -33.32 6.19
CA ASP A 156 -34.83 -34.31 7.12
C ASP A 156 -34.55 -33.96 8.59
N ASP A 157 -33.76 -34.76 9.32
CA ASP A 157 -33.45 -34.57 10.74
C ASP A 157 -32.64 -33.28 10.99
N GLN A 158 -33.33 -32.15 10.96
CA GLN A 158 -32.76 -30.81 11.12
C GLN A 158 -32.16 -30.62 12.50
N ARG A 159 -32.72 -31.29 13.53
CA ARG A 159 -32.24 -31.23 14.91
C ARG A 159 -30.84 -31.82 15.02
N ARG A 160 -30.62 -33.03 14.50
CA ARG A 160 -29.28 -33.60 14.47
C ARG A 160 -28.36 -32.85 13.52
N ALA A 161 -28.85 -32.56 12.31
CA ALA A 161 -28.02 -31.96 11.26
C ALA A 161 -27.45 -30.58 11.64
N VAL A 162 -28.21 -29.76 12.40
CA VAL A 162 -27.73 -28.44 12.84
C VAL A 162 -26.61 -28.56 13.86
N LEU A 163 -26.53 -29.65 14.62
CA LEU A 163 -25.42 -29.90 15.56
C LEU A 163 -24.16 -30.40 14.84
N GLU A 164 -24.30 -31.05 13.69
CA GLU A 164 -23.18 -31.53 12.86
C GLU A 164 -22.55 -30.40 12.02
N ARG A 165 -23.38 -29.53 11.44
CA ARG A 165 -22.92 -28.46 10.55
C ARG A 165 -23.92 -27.32 10.44
N ASN A 166 -23.42 -26.12 10.15
CA ASN A 166 -24.29 -25.00 9.74
C ASN A 166 -24.79 -25.21 8.31
N PHE A 167 -25.98 -25.81 8.14
CA PHE A 167 -26.59 -26.04 6.83
C PHE A 167 -27.51 -24.88 6.38
N VAL A 168 -27.64 -23.83 7.19
CA VAL A 168 -28.50 -22.67 6.90
C VAL A 168 -27.60 -21.49 6.48
N PHE A 169 -27.79 -21.01 5.25
CA PHE A 169 -27.04 -19.85 4.75
C PHE A 169 -27.49 -18.56 5.47
N GLY A 170 -26.55 -17.71 5.86
CA GLY A 170 -26.78 -16.58 6.78
C GLY A 170 -27.79 -15.52 6.29
N ASN A 171 -27.89 -15.30 4.97
CA ASN A 171 -28.95 -14.48 4.40
C ASN A 171 -30.25 -15.29 4.34
N VAL A 172 -30.97 -15.38 5.46
CA VAL A 172 -32.29 -16.02 5.55
C VAL A 172 -33.43 -15.01 5.41
N VAL A 173 -34.66 -15.51 5.26
CA VAL A 173 -35.88 -14.81 5.65
C VAL A 173 -36.47 -15.52 6.86
N VAL A 174 -36.60 -14.82 7.98
CA VAL A 174 -37.02 -15.39 9.26
C VAL A 174 -38.34 -14.80 9.72
N ARG A 175 -39.17 -15.63 10.36
CA ARG A 175 -40.39 -15.20 11.05
C ARG A 175 -39.97 -14.37 12.26
N ARG A 176 -40.39 -13.11 12.28
CA ARG A 176 -39.94 -12.11 13.26
C ARG A 176 -40.20 -12.54 14.70
N ASP A 177 -41.38 -13.07 14.98
CA ASP A 177 -41.73 -13.47 16.34
C ASP A 177 -40.93 -14.70 16.81
N ALA A 178 -40.66 -15.66 15.92
CA ALA A 178 -39.79 -16.80 16.23
C ALA A 178 -38.35 -16.34 16.49
N PHE A 179 -37.85 -15.39 15.69
CA PHE A 179 -36.54 -14.76 15.92
C PHE A 179 -36.48 -14.08 17.29
N LEU A 180 -37.47 -13.26 17.64
CA LEU A 180 -37.51 -12.54 18.91
C LEU A 180 -37.68 -13.49 20.10
N ALA A 181 -38.54 -14.51 19.98
CA ALA A 181 -38.77 -15.51 21.03
C ALA A 181 -37.51 -16.34 21.34
N SER A 182 -36.64 -16.55 20.34
CA SER A 182 -35.35 -17.20 20.54
C SER A 182 -34.33 -16.34 21.30
N GLY A 183 -34.56 -15.01 21.41
CA GLY A 183 -33.62 -14.04 21.95
C GLY A 183 -32.73 -13.35 20.90
N GLY A 184 -32.95 -13.59 19.61
CA GLY A 184 -32.13 -13.03 18.52
C GLY A 184 -30.70 -13.57 18.49
N PHE A 185 -29.78 -12.85 17.87
CA PHE A 185 -28.35 -13.18 17.87
C PHE A 185 -27.72 -12.87 19.23
N ASP A 186 -26.85 -13.74 19.76
CA ASP A 186 -26.13 -13.48 21.02
C ASP A 186 -24.90 -12.57 20.76
N PRO A 187 -24.87 -11.31 21.25
CA PRO A 187 -23.73 -10.41 21.03
C PRO A 187 -22.44 -10.85 21.74
N ALA A 188 -22.50 -11.81 22.67
CA ALA A 188 -21.32 -12.37 23.33
C ALA A 188 -20.57 -13.38 22.44
N ILE A 189 -21.16 -13.78 21.30
CA ILE A 189 -20.54 -14.68 20.34
C ILE A 189 -19.92 -13.83 19.22
N ALA A 190 -18.60 -13.95 19.03
CA ALA A 190 -17.88 -13.14 18.04
C ALA A 190 -17.96 -13.70 16.61
N HIS A 191 -18.15 -15.02 16.46
CA HIS A 191 -18.16 -15.72 15.19
C HIS A 191 -19.19 -16.85 15.19
N ALA A 192 -19.80 -17.12 14.03
CA ALA A 192 -20.86 -18.11 13.86
C ALA A 192 -22.12 -17.83 14.70
N THR A 193 -22.47 -16.55 14.87
CA THR A 193 -23.65 -16.11 15.64
C THR A 193 -24.95 -16.61 15.03
N ASP A 194 -24.97 -16.77 13.71
CA ASP A 194 -26.05 -17.37 12.94
C ASP A 194 -26.25 -18.84 13.31
N TRP A 195 -25.17 -19.61 13.41
CA TRP A 195 -25.25 -21.02 13.75
C TRP A 195 -25.83 -21.24 15.16
N ASP A 196 -25.43 -20.44 16.15
CA ASP A 196 -26.03 -20.48 17.50
C ASP A 196 -27.55 -20.25 17.46
N LEU A 197 -27.97 -19.25 16.69
CA LEU A 197 -29.38 -18.93 16.52
C LEU A 197 -30.15 -20.10 15.87
N TRP A 198 -29.63 -20.69 14.81
CA TRP A 198 -30.29 -21.81 14.13
C TRP A 198 -30.41 -23.03 15.04
N ILE A 199 -29.39 -23.34 15.84
CA ILE A 199 -29.45 -24.39 16.85
C ILE A 199 -30.58 -24.10 17.84
N ARG A 200 -30.62 -22.90 18.44
CA ARG A 200 -31.67 -22.53 19.41
C ARG A 200 -33.07 -22.59 18.81
N MET A 201 -33.26 -22.07 17.60
CA MET A 201 -34.56 -22.04 16.93
C MET A 201 -35.03 -23.46 16.60
N ILE A 202 -34.22 -24.29 15.95
CA ILE A 202 -34.59 -25.66 15.55
C ILE A 202 -34.85 -26.53 16.80
N HIS A 203 -34.04 -26.41 17.85
CA HIS A 203 -34.27 -27.16 19.08
C HIS A 203 -35.51 -26.69 19.86
N SER A 204 -36.01 -25.49 19.57
CA SER A 204 -37.29 -24.96 20.08
C SER A 204 -38.49 -25.29 19.17
N GLY A 205 -38.28 -26.07 18.10
CA GLY A 205 -39.33 -26.55 17.21
C GLY A 205 -39.46 -25.77 15.89
N ALA A 206 -38.60 -24.79 15.63
CA ALA A 206 -38.65 -24.03 14.37
C ALA A 206 -38.31 -24.92 13.16
N ARG A 207 -39.00 -24.71 12.04
CA ARG A 207 -38.74 -25.44 10.79
C ARG A 207 -38.03 -24.57 9.76
N VAL A 208 -36.98 -25.12 9.15
CA VAL A 208 -36.22 -24.44 8.09
C VAL A 208 -36.60 -25.02 6.72
N GLY A 209 -36.91 -24.15 5.76
CA GLY A 209 -37.11 -24.50 4.36
C GLY A 209 -36.00 -23.93 3.47
N CYS A 210 -35.72 -24.59 2.34
CA CYS A 210 -34.71 -24.14 1.38
C CYS A 210 -35.27 -24.02 -0.03
N ILE A 211 -34.92 -22.93 -0.70
CA ILE A 211 -35.12 -22.76 -2.14
C ILE A 211 -33.77 -23.05 -2.83
N PRO A 212 -33.64 -24.18 -3.57
CA PRO A 212 -32.37 -24.59 -4.19
C PRO A 212 -32.07 -23.81 -5.48
N ARG A 213 -32.36 -22.50 -5.49
CA ARG A 213 -32.02 -21.56 -6.56
C ARG A 213 -31.06 -20.52 -6.00
N PRO A 214 -29.97 -20.20 -6.73
CA PRO A 214 -29.05 -19.17 -6.30
C PRO A 214 -29.75 -17.81 -6.41
N LEU A 215 -30.24 -17.31 -5.28
CA LEU A 215 -31.03 -16.08 -5.19
C LEU A 215 -30.30 -14.98 -4.43
N ALA A 216 -29.04 -15.21 -4.04
CA ALA A 216 -28.15 -14.19 -3.49
C ALA A 216 -26.75 -14.29 -4.12
N ARG A 217 -25.96 -13.21 -4.04
CA ARG A 217 -24.51 -13.23 -4.26
C ARG A 217 -23.83 -13.10 -2.92
N TYR A 218 -23.02 -14.09 -2.57
CA TYR A 218 -22.18 -14.08 -1.39
C TYR A 218 -20.77 -13.63 -1.77
N ARG A 219 -20.37 -12.42 -1.39
CA ARG A 219 -19.05 -11.87 -1.75
C ARG A 219 -17.97 -12.41 -0.83
N LEU A 220 -16.94 -12.99 -1.42
CA LEU A 220 -15.78 -13.52 -0.72
C LEU A 220 -14.63 -12.52 -0.79
N HIS A 221 -14.24 -11.97 0.36
CA HIS A 221 -13.04 -11.14 0.49
C HIS A 221 -12.25 -11.48 1.75
N GLU A 222 -10.96 -11.14 1.74
CA GLU A 222 -10.01 -11.55 2.79
C GLU A 222 -10.32 -10.91 4.15
N SER A 223 -11.03 -9.77 4.18
CA SER A 223 -11.40 -9.08 5.42
C SER A 223 -12.71 -9.57 6.05
N SER A 224 -13.43 -10.52 5.43
CA SER A 224 -14.67 -11.04 6.02
C SER A 224 -14.39 -11.75 7.34
N LEU A 225 -15.32 -11.68 8.30
CA LEU A 225 -15.18 -12.34 9.62
C LEU A 225 -14.93 -13.85 9.50
N SER A 226 -15.47 -14.48 8.44
CA SER A 226 -15.33 -15.90 8.14
C SER A 226 -13.95 -16.32 7.61
N SER A 227 -13.07 -15.37 7.30
CA SER A 227 -11.70 -15.61 6.83
C SER A 227 -10.72 -16.00 7.96
N ASP A 228 -10.98 -15.59 9.21
CA ASP A 228 -10.17 -16.03 10.37
C ASP A 228 -10.62 -17.43 10.83
N ARG A 229 -10.17 -18.44 10.09
CA ARG A 229 -10.48 -19.86 10.34
C ARG A 229 -10.09 -20.33 11.74
N ALA A 230 -9.06 -19.74 12.36
CA ALA A 230 -8.64 -20.11 13.71
C ALA A 230 -9.65 -19.62 14.75
N ALA A 231 -10.04 -18.34 14.68
CA ALA A 231 -11.01 -17.74 15.59
C ALA A 231 -12.42 -18.30 15.35
N MET A 232 -12.81 -18.47 14.09
CA MET A 232 -14.09 -19.05 13.68
C MET A 232 -14.27 -20.46 14.24
N SER A 233 -13.34 -21.38 13.98
CA SER A 233 -13.47 -22.75 14.49
C SER A 233 -13.38 -22.84 16.02
N ALA A 234 -12.59 -21.98 16.67
CA ALA A 234 -12.56 -21.94 18.13
C ALA A 234 -13.90 -21.47 18.73
N SER A 235 -14.54 -20.48 18.08
CA SER A 235 -15.85 -19.97 18.51
C SER A 235 -16.94 -21.02 18.31
N ILE A 236 -16.90 -21.75 17.18
CA ILE A 236 -17.81 -22.86 16.91
C ILE A 236 -17.69 -23.96 17.98
N ALA A 237 -16.47 -24.36 18.34
CA ALA A 237 -16.27 -25.37 19.39
C ALA A 237 -16.89 -24.91 20.73
N ALA A 238 -16.62 -23.66 21.14
CA ALA A 238 -17.18 -23.11 22.37
C ALA A 238 -18.71 -22.98 22.34
N LEU A 239 -19.27 -22.60 21.19
CA LEU A 239 -20.71 -22.51 20.94
C LEU A 239 -21.37 -23.88 21.10
N LEU A 240 -20.80 -24.92 20.49
CA LEU A 240 -21.29 -26.28 20.57
C LEU A 240 -21.23 -26.83 22.00
N THR A 241 -20.14 -26.58 22.74
CA THR A 241 -20.06 -26.92 24.16
C THR A 241 -21.16 -26.24 24.97
N ARG A 242 -21.41 -24.93 24.76
CA ARG A 242 -22.52 -24.22 25.42
C ARG A 242 -23.89 -24.78 25.03
N ALA A 243 -24.07 -25.21 23.78
CA ALA A 243 -25.31 -25.83 23.33
C ALA A 243 -25.57 -27.15 24.06
N ALA A 244 -24.54 -27.99 24.27
CA ALA A 244 -24.65 -29.25 25.03
C ALA A 244 -25.01 -29.05 26.51
N GLU A 245 -24.67 -27.90 27.09
CA GLU A 245 -25.00 -27.53 28.48
C GLU A 245 -26.43 -26.97 28.61
N ARG A 246 -26.92 -26.26 27.59
CA ARG A 246 -28.20 -25.52 27.65
C ARG A 246 -29.39 -26.29 27.11
N LEU A 247 -29.18 -27.19 26.15
CA LEU A 247 -30.25 -27.88 25.44
C LEU A 247 -30.52 -29.26 26.02
N ALA A 248 -31.79 -29.66 26.00
CA ALA A 248 -32.19 -31.03 26.24
C ALA A 248 -31.87 -31.87 24.98
N LEU A 249 -30.69 -32.48 24.98
CA LEU A 249 -30.19 -33.33 23.90
C LEU A 249 -30.36 -34.82 24.26
N THR A 250 -30.71 -35.62 23.26
CA THR A 250 -30.58 -37.10 23.29
C THR A 250 -29.12 -37.51 23.33
N ASP A 251 -28.83 -38.78 23.65
CA ASP A 251 -27.45 -39.28 23.70
C ASP A 251 -26.74 -39.21 22.34
N ASP A 252 -27.47 -39.45 21.24
CA ASP A 252 -26.95 -39.34 19.87
C ASP A 252 -26.65 -37.87 19.49
N GLU A 253 -27.56 -36.94 19.82
CA GLU A 253 -27.34 -35.49 19.64
C GLU A 253 -26.15 -35.00 20.48
N ARG A 254 -26.01 -35.46 21.73
CA ARG A 254 -24.89 -35.09 22.62
C ARG A 254 -23.55 -35.59 22.07
N SER A 255 -23.49 -36.86 21.66
CA SER A 255 -22.30 -37.45 21.01
C SER A 255 -21.91 -36.68 19.74
N THR A 256 -22.92 -36.28 18.95
CA THR A 256 -22.73 -35.47 17.74
C THR A 256 -22.11 -34.11 18.05
N VAL A 257 -22.60 -33.41 19.08
CA VAL A 257 -22.06 -32.12 19.52
C VAL A 257 -20.62 -32.24 20.00
N GLU A 258 -20.32 -33.23 20.84
CA GLU A 258 -18.98 -33.47 21.39
C GLU A 258 -17.97 -33.77 20.27
N SER A 259 -18.34 -34.64 19.32
CA SER A 259 -17.51 -34.99 18.17
C SER A 259 -17.23 -33.76 17.28
N THR A 260 -18.26 -32.99 16.96
CA THR A 260 -18.17 -31.79 16.12
C THR A 260 -17.34 -30.70 16.81
N ALA A 261 -17.55 -30.45 18.10
CA ALA A 261 -16.77 -29.50 18.89
C ALA A 261 -15.28 -29.88 18.90
N ALA A 262 -14.96 -31.15 19.16
CA ALA A 262 -13.59 -31.65 19.15
C ALA A 262 -12.93 -31.50 17.76
N GLU A 263 -13.66 -31.72 16.66
CA GLU A 263 -13.13 -31.47 15.32
C GLU A 263 -12.83 -29.99 15.07
N HIS A 264 -13.70 -29.09 15.52
CA HIS A 264 -13.48 -27.66 15.41
C HIS A 264 -12.29 -27.17 16.26
N GLU A 265 -12.03 -27.75 17.43
CA GLU A 265 -10.80 -27.48 18.21
C GLU A 265 -9.52 -27.92 17.45
N ARG A 266 -9.59 -29.07 16.79
CA ARG A 266 -8.50 -29.58 15.93
C ARG A 266 -8.26 -28.68 14.73
N ILE A 267 -9.32 -28.20 14.07
CA ILE A 267 -9.24 -27.22 12.99
C ILE A 267 -8.61 -25.92 13.49
N ALA A 268 -9.09 -25.37 14.61
CA ALA A 268 -8.59 -24.13 15.19
C ALA A 268 -7.08 -24.23 15.48
N THR A 269 -6.62 -25.34 16.07
CA THR A 269 -5.21 -25.57 16.37
C THR A 269 -4.34 -25.62 15.11
N ARG A 270 -4.82 -26.28 14.03
CA ARG A 270 -4.13 -26.28 12.72
C ARG A 270 -3.99 -24.88 12.13
N TYR A 271 -5.05 -24.07 12.18
CA TYR A 271 -5.00 -22.71 11.62
C TYR A 271 -4.18 -21.76 12.48
N ARG A 272 -4.18 -21.91 13.81
CA ARG A 272 -3.26 -21.18 14.71
C ARG A 272 -1.80 -21.47 14.37
N LEU A 273 -1.46 -22.73 14.04
CA LEU A 273 -0.12 -23.08 13.58
C LEU A 273 0.25 -22.36 12.27
N LYS A 274 -0.65 -22.35 11.27
CA LYS A 274 -0.44 -21.60 10.02
C LYS A 274 -0.22 -20.11 10.28
N GLN A 275 -1.05 -19.48 11.12
CA GLN A 275 -0.91 -18.06 11.51
C GLN A 275 0.42 -17.78 12.24
N ALA A 276 0.88 -18.70 13.11
CA ALA A 276 2.15 -18.58 13.80
C ALA A 276 3.37 -18.69 12.86
N LEU A 277 3.22 -19.36 11.70
CA LEU A 277 4.26 -19.44 10.68
C LEU A 277 4.38 -18.15 9.86
N THR A 278 3.29 -17.42 9.65
CA THR A 278 3.32 -16.15 8.91
C THR A 278 3.75 -14.98 9.80
N ARG A 279 3.37 -14.96 11.07
CA ARG A 279 3.71 -13.89 12.04
C ARG A 279 4.91 -14.25 12.93
N PRO A 280 5.62 -13.25 13.52
CA PRO A 280 6.61 -13.51 14.55
C PRO A 280 5.92 -14.09 15.81
N ALA A 281 5.96 -15.40 15.99
CA ALA A 281 5.35 -16.07 17.15
C ALA A 281 6.32 -17.08 17.77
N SER A 282 6.46 -17.04 19.09
CA SER A 282 7.23 -18.02 19.88
C SER A 282 6.53 -19.38 20.01
N SER A 283 5.25 -19.44 19.66
CA SER A 283 4.38 -20.62 19.84
C SER A 283 4.47 -21.68 18.73
N VAL A 284 5.23 -21.45 17.65
CA VAL A 284 5.27 -22.32 16.46
C VAL A 284 5.59 -23.77 16.82
N ARG A 285 6.65 -24.02 17.59
CA ARG A 285 7.04 -25.40 17.97
C ARG A 285 5.98 -26.08 18.81
N ARG A 286 5.41 -25.37 19.80
CA ARG A 286 4.35 -25.90 20.68
C ARG A 286 3.11 -26.32 19.88
N LEU A 287 2.63 -25.44 19.00
CA LEU A 287 1.47 -25.70 18.15
C LEU A 287 1.75 -26.84 17.15
N ALA A 288 2.95 -26.88 16.57
CA ALA A 288 3.36 -27.96 15.68
C ALA A 288 3.42 -29.32 16.39
N THR A 289 3.96 -29.37 17.61
CA THR A 289 3.95 -30.60 18.43
C THR A 289 2.54 -31.05 18.77
N ALA A 290 1.64 -30.11 19.13
CA ALA A 290 0.25 -30.43 19.41
C ALA A 290 -0.45 -31.06 18.19
N VAL A 291 -0.32 -30.44 17.01
CA VAL A 291 -0.87 -30.99 15.76
C VAL A 291 -0.26 -32.34 15.39
N ALA A 292 1.04 -32.55 15.61
CA ALA A 292 1.71 -33.80 15.25
C ALA A 292 1.28 -35.00 16.12
N ARG A 293 1.04 -34.77 17.42
CA ARG A 293 0.72 -35.81 18.41
C ARG A 293 -0.75 -36.21 18.42
N ASP A 294 -1.65 -35.32 18.01
CA ASP A 294 -3.08 -35.57 17.97
C ASP A 294 -3.44 -36.53 16.83
N SER A 295 -3.90 -37.74 17.17
CA SER A 295 -4.28 -38.79 16.21
C SER A 295 -5.57 -38.47 15.45
N GLY A 296 -6.41 -37.56 15.95
CA GLY A 296 -7.59 -37.06 15.25
C GLY A 296 -7.27 -36.09 14.12
N GLN A 297 -6.02 -35.61 14.03
CA GLN A 297 -5.58 -34.76 12.93
C GLN A 297 -5.31 -35.59 11.65
N PRO A 298 -5.59 -35.04 10.45
CA PRO A 298 -5.26 -35.72 9.20
C PRO A 298 -3.78 -36.06 9.12
N THR A 299 -3.43 -37.26 8.64
CA THR A 299 -2.06 -37.76 8.54
C THR A 299 -1.11 -36.77 7.87
N ARG A 300 -1.55 -36.14 6.78
CA ARG A 300 -0.78 -35.10 6.07
C ARG A 300 -0.47 -33.89 6.97
N SER A 301 -1.43 -33.43 7.78
CA SER A 301 -1.25 -32.31 8.70
C SER A 301 -0.23 -32.66 9.79
N ARG A 302 -0.30 -33.89 10.32
CA ARG A 302 0.64 -34.39 11.34
C ARG A 302 2.07 -34.46 10.82
N VAL A 303 2.27 -34.98 9.61
CA VAL A 303 3.59 -35.05 8.94
C VAL A 303 4.17 -33.65 8.70
N LEU A 304 3.36 -32.73 8.16
CA LEU A 304 3.79 -31.33 7.95
C LEU A 304 4.13 -30.62 9.27
N ALA A 305 3.36 -30.89 10.33
CA ALA A 305 3.62 -30.35 11.65
C ALA A 305 4.92 -30.91 12.25
N LEU A 306 5.20 -32.20 12.09
CA LEU A 306 6.48 -32.81 12.49
C LEU A 306 7.67 -32.17 11.74
N GLY A 307 7.55 -31.98 10.42
CA GLY A 307 8.55 -31.25 9.64
C GLY A 307 8.73 -29.80 10.11
N THR A 308 7.66 -29.14 10.57
CA THR A 308 7.70 -27.79 11.14
C THR A 308 8.42 -27.73 12.48
N VAL A 309 8.30 -28.78 13.31
CA VAL A 309 9.07 -28.90 14.56
C VAL A 309 10.57 -28.98 14.27
N LEU A 310 10.95 -29.78 13.26
CA LEU A 310 12.35 -30.01 12.88
C LEU A 310 12.97 -28.80 12.14
N LEU A 311 12.24 -28.20 11.18
CA LEU A 311 12.76 -27.19 10.25
C LEU A 311 11.83 -25.95 10.16
N PRO A 312 11.68 -25.16 11.23
CA PRO A 312 10.71 -24.08 11.31
C PRO A 312 11.00 -22.92 10.33
N THR A 313 12.26 -22.63 10.01
CA THR A 313 12.62 -21.57 9.05
C THR A 313 12.18 -21.89 7.63
N ILE A 314 12.28 -23.15 7.22
CA ILE A 314 11.82 -23.62 5.90
C ILE A 314 10.30 -23.61 5.86
N ALA A 315 9.64 -24.15 6.88
CA ALA A 315 8.18 -24.13 7.00
C ALA A 315 7.62 -22.70 6.94
N ARG A 316 8.27 -21.74 7.63
CA ARG A 316 7.90 -20.31 7.56
C ARG A 316 8.04 -19.74 6.16
N ARG A 317 9.14 -20.01 5.45
CA ARG A 317 9.34 -19.53 4.08
C ARG A 317 8.29 -20.11 3.13
N ALA A 318 8.00 -21.40 3.25
CA ALA A 318 7.00 -22.07 2.44
C ALA A 318 5.59 -21.53 2.70
N GLU A 319 5.19 -21.39 3.97
CA GLU A 319 3.88 -20.87 4.32
C GLU A 319 3.74 -19.39 3.93
N ARG A 320 4.77 -18.55 4.14
CA ARG A 320 4.76 -17.16 3.67
C ARG A 320 4.58 -17.05 2.16
N ARG A 321 5.26 -17.90 1.36
CA ARG A 321 5.07 -17.93 -0.09
C ARG A 321 3.66 -18.35 -0.46
N ARG A 322 3.11 -19.37 0.22
CA ARG A 322 1.76 -19.87 -0.05
C ARG A 322 0.68 -18.86 0.33
N SER A 323 0.81 -18.26 1.51
CA SER A 323 -0.07 -17.20 1.98
C SER A 323 0.11 -15.91 1.20
N ALA A 324 1.22 -15.66 0.50
CA ALA A 324 1.27 -14.54 -0.44
C ALA A 324 0.28 -14.76 -1.61
N LEU A 325 0.28 -15.96 -2.17
CA LEU A 325 -0.48 -16.26 -3.40
C LEU A 325 -1.99 -16.46 -3.20
N SER A 326 -2.42 -16.93 -2.03
CA SER A 326 -3.80 -17.35 -1.80
C SER A 326 -4.22 -17.30 -0.34
N TRP A 327 -5.51 -17.11 -0.11
CA TRP A 327 -6.16 -17.22 1.19
C TRP A 327 -7.21 -18.34 1.17
N GLU A 328 -7.63 -18.81 2.34
CA GLU A 328 -8.68 -19.83 2.46
C GLU A 328 -9.92 -19.17 3.04
N GLY A 329 -11.01 -19.14 2.26
CA GLY A 329 -12.29 -18.56 2.64
C GLY A 329 -13.22 -19.55 3.35
N PRO A 330 -14.52 -19.23 3.45
CA PRO A 330 -15.56 -20.13 3.94
C PRO A 330 -15.46 -21.50 3.26
N GLY A 331 -15.69 -22.59 4.02
CA GLY A 331 -15.55 -23.96 3.50
C GLY A 331 -14.14 -24.43 3.17
N GLY A 332 -13.11 -23.63 3.47
CA GLY A 332 -11.74 -24.00 3.10
C GLY A 332 -11.46 -23.86 1.60
N VAL A 333 -12.33 -23.16 0.86
CA VAL A 333 -12.12 -22.81 -0.53
C VAL A 333 -10.88 -21.93 -0.63
N ARG A 334 -9.90 -22.36 -1.43
CA ARG A 334 -8.68 -21.57 -1.64
C ARG A 334 -8.90 -20.58 -2.77
N LEU A 335 -8.75 -19.31 -2.43
CA LEU A 335 -8.92 -18.20 -3.36
C LEU A 335 -7.57 -17.53 -3.61
N PRO A 336 -7.27 -17.15 -4.87
CA PRO A 336 -6.09 -16.33 -5.14
C PRO A 336 -6.22 -15.02 -4.35
N ARG A 337 -5.10 -14.49 -3.85
CA ARG A 337 -5.11 -13.11 -3.33
C ARG A 337 -5.19 -12.16 -4.53
N ARG A 338 -6.11 -11.18 -4.44
CA ARG A 338 -6.18 -10.10 -5.43
C ARG A 338 -4.81 -9.41 -5.51
N ARG A 339 -4.23 -9.36 -6.71
CA ARG A 339 -3.02 -8.58 -6.93
C ARG A 339 -3.35 -7.09 -6.82
N ARG A 340 -2.59 -6.38 -5.99
CA ARG A 340 -2.72 -4.94 -5.78
C ARG A 340 -2.30 -4.22 -7.05
N ARG A 341 -3.13 -3.31 -7.55
CA ARG A 341 -2.81 -2.50 -8.71
C ARG A 341 -2.08 -1.24 -8.25
N VAL A 342 -0.87 -1.05 -8.77
CA VAL A 342 -0.05 0.12 -8.46
C VAL A 342 0.22 0.89 -9.74
N LEU A 343 0.04 2.20 -9.70
CA LEU A 343 0.48 3.11 -10.76
C LEU A 343 1.73 3.83 -10.28
N VAL A 344 2.81 3.79 -11.06
CA VAL A 344 3.98 4.65 -10.84
C VAL A 344 4.15 5.61 -12.01
N THR A 345 4.34 6.89 -11.70
CA THR A 345 4.69 7.90 -12.71
C THR A 345 6.16 8.26 -12.60
N LEU A 346 6.88 8.33 -13.71
CA LEU A 346 8.34 8.57 -13.72
C LEU A 346 8.68 9.85 -14.49
N PRO A 347 9.47 10.77 -13.90
CA PRO A 347 9.81 12.04 -14.55
C PRO A 347 10.83 11.88 -15.69
N ASP A 348 11.54 10.75 -15.75
CA ASP A 348 12.44 10.40 -16.84
C ASP A 348 12.47 8.87 -16.99
N ARG A 349 13.06 8.38 -18.07
CA ARG A 349 13.31 6.94 -18.25
C ARG A 349 14.25 6.43 -17.15
N PRO A 350 14.01 5.24 -16.58
CA PRO A 350 14.85 4.68 -15.53
C PRO A 350 16.21 4.17 -16.02
N TRP A 351 16.34 3.78 -17.30
CA TRP A 351 17.58 3.25 -17.88
C TRP A 351 18.05 4.01 -19.13
N PRO A 352 19.37 4.06 -19.37
CA PRO A 352 20.45 3.65 -18.44
C PRO A 352 20.49 4.51 -17.16
N THR A 353 21.03 3.99 -16.07
CA THR A 353 21.14 4.71 -14.78
C THR A 353 22.33 5.67 -14.78
N ASP A 354 22.34 6.58 -15.75
CA ASP A 354 23.43 7.52 -16.04
C ASP A 354 23.17 8.94 -15.51
N GLY A 355 22.27 9.07 -14.53
CA GLY A 355 21.97 10.34 -13.87
C GLY A 355 21.06 10.16 -12.66
N GLY A 356 21.12 11.11 -11.71
CA GLY A 356 20.43 10.99 -10.42
C GLY A 356 18.93 10.72 -10.52
N LYS A 357 18.21 11.44 -11.38
CA LYS A 357 16.74 11.25 -11.58
C LYS A 357 16.40 9.88 -12.16
N ARG A 358 17.23 9.36 -13.07
CA ARG A 358 17.04 8.03 -13.67
C ARG A 358 17.33 6.93 -12.65
N THR A 359 18.41 7.07 -11.89
CA THR A 359 18.76 6.15 -10.80
C THR A 359 17.69 6.09 -9.72
N ARG A 360 17.11 7.24 -9.36
CA ARG A 360 15.97 7.29 -8.43
C ARG A 360 14.72 6.62 -9.02
N SER A 361 14.38 6.93 -10.27
CA SER A 361 13.27 6.29 -10.99
C SER A 361 13.42 4.76 -11.07
N ALA A 362 14.63 4.28 -11.39
CA ALA A 362 14.94 2.84 -11.41
C ALA A 362 14.82 2.20 -10.02
N THR A 363 15.20 2.92 -8.97
CA THR A 363 15.06 2.47 -7.58
C THR A 363 13.60 2.30 -7.17
N SER A 364 12.77 3.33 -7.40
CA SER A 364 11.33 3.27 -7.10
C SER A 364 10.66 2.16 -7.91
N LEU A 365 11.02 1.99 -9.19
CA LEU A 365 10.50 0.92 -10.04
C LEU A 365 10.89 -0.48 -9.53
N ARG A 366 12.16 -0.70 -9.15
CA ARG A 366 12.62 -1.97 -8.56
C ARG A 366 11.96 -2.28 -7.22
N ALA A 367 11.71 -1.26 -6.40
CA ALA A 367 11.05 -1.41 -5.12
C ALA A 367 9.62 -1.92 -5.29
N LEU A 368 8.84 -1.25 -6.14
CA LEU A 368 7.45 -1.57 -6.43
C LEU A 368 7.29 -2.88 -7.20
N ALA A 369 8.10 -3.12 -8.24
CA ALA A 369 8.03 -4.36 -9.01
C ALA A 369 8.47 -5.60 -8.19
N GLY A 370 9.35 -5.39 -7.20
CA GLY A 370 9.79 -6.45 -6.29
C GLY A 370 8.81 -6.75 -5.15
N MET A 371 7.66 -6.06 -5.08
CA MET A 371 6.61 -6.37 -4.12
C MET A 371 5.86 -7.65 -4.53
N PRO A 372 5.53 -8.55 -3.58
CA PRO A 372 4.65 -9.66 -3.89
C PRO A 372 3.27 -9.14 -4.26
N ASP A 373 2.59 -9.85 -5.17
CA ASP A 373 1.19 -9.64 -5.50
C ASP A 373 0.85 -8.20 -5.94
N VAL A 374 1.76 -7.55 -6.67
CA VAL A 374 1.54 -6.26 -7.32
C VAL A 374 1.46 -6.41 -8.84
N ASP A 375 0.43 -5.80 -9.42
CA ASP A 375 0.35 -5.46 -10.84
C ASP A 375 0.77 -4.00 -11.01
N LEU A 376 1.93 -3.79 -11.66
CA LEU A 376 2.52 -2.46 -11.81
C LEU A 376 2.29 -1.89 -13.20
N ASP A 377 1.59 -0.75 -13.25
CA ASP A 377 1.45 0.09 -14.44
C ASP A 377 2.45 1.26 -14.34
N VAL A 378 3.23 1.50 -15.40
CA VAL A 378 4.28 2.53 -15.43
C VAL A 378 3.94 3.60 -16.47
N LEU A 379 3.95 4.86 -16.05
CA LEU A 379 3.72 6.02 -16.91
C LEU A 379 4.91 6.99 -16.88
N VAL A 380 5.68 7.05 -17.96
CA VAL A 380 6.83 7.98 -18.10
C VAL A 380 6.35 9.27 -18.77
N LEU A 381 6.61 10.45 -18.19
CA LEU A 381 5.94 11.71 -18.59
C LEU A 381 6.80 12.73 -19.35
N PHE A 382 8.13 12.65 -19.34
CA PHE A 382 8.98 13.63 -20.04
C PHE A 382 10.02 13.04 -20.97
N ALA A 383 10.08 11.71 -21.09
CA ALA A 383 10.95 11.05 -22.04
C ALA A 383 10.26 10.93 -23.41
N GLY A 384 11.06 10.92 -24.48
CA GLY A 384 10.62 10.50 -25.82
C GLY A 384 10.20 9.03 -25.86
N PRO A 385 9.95 8.45 -27.06
CA PRO A 385 9.56 7.05 -27.18
C PRO A 385 10.55 6.13 -26.46
N PRO A 386 10.07 5.02 -25.87
CA PRO A 386 10.93 4.12 -25.13
C PRO A 386 12.06 3.60 -26.01
N VAL A 387 13.28 3.63 -25.49
CA VAL A 387 14.37 2.82 -26.01
C VAL A 387 14.16 1.41 -25.44
N ASP A 388 14.25 0.37 -26.28
CA ASP A 388 14.08 -1.03 -25.86
C ASP A 388 15.02 -1.35 -24.69
N HIS A 389 14.46 -1.37 -23.49
CA HIS A 389 15.16 -1.73 -22.27
C HIS A 389 14.30 -2.74 -21.51
N PRO A 390 14.89 -3.84 -21.03
CA PRO A 390 14.14 -4.85 -20.30
C PRO A 390 13.60 -4.25 -19.00
N LEU A 391 12.27 -4.23 -18.88
CA LEU A 391 11.59 -3.85 -17.65
C LEU A 391 11.80 -4.94 -16.58
N PRO A 392 11.82 -4.60 -15.28
CA PRO A 392 11.88 -5.60 -14.23
C PRO A 392 10.72 -6.60 -14.34
N PRO A 393 10.92 -7.88 -13.95
CA PRO A 393 9.83 -8.83 -13.81
C PRO A 393 8.73 -8.23 -12.91
N GLY A 394 7.46 -8.29 -13.34
CA GLY A 394 6.31 -7.76 -12.58
C GLY A 394 5.69 -6.46 -13.12
N VAL A 395 6.29 -5.81 -14.12
CA VAL A 395 5.66 -4.69 -14.84
C VAL A 395 4.62 -5.25 -15.82
N ARG A 396 3.35 -4.89 -15.63
CA ARG A 396 2.23 -5.35 -16.47
C ARG A 396 2.08 -4.50 -17.73
N THR A 397 2.22 -3.19 -17.60
CA THR A 397 2.08 -2.25 -18.71
C THR A 397 3.03 -1.08 -18.53
N HIS A 398 3.60 -0.62 -19.64
CA HIS A 398 4.52 0.51 -19.69
C HIS A 398 4.11 1.45 -20.83
N ARG A 399 3.89 2.73 -20.50
CA ARG A 399 3.51 3.76 -21.47
C ARG A 399 4.40 4.99 -21.31
N CYS A 400 4.96 5.47 -22.40
CA CYS A 400 5.62 6.76 -22.46
C CYS A 400 4.66 7.80 -23.03
N VAL A 401 4.53 8.93 -22.35
CA VAL A 401 3.74 10.08 -22.80
C VAL A 401 4.63 11.29 -22.73
N GLN A 402 4.88 11.93 -23.87
CA GLN A 402 5.65 13.16 -23.89
C GLN A 402 4.76 14.34 -23.43
N VAL A 403 5.05 14.90 -22.26
CA VAL A 403 4.36 16.11 -21.76
C VAL A 403 5.15 17.34 -22.20
N ASP A 404 4.80 17.84 -23.38
CA ASP A 404 5.46 18.99 -23.97
C ASP A 404 5.28 20.28 -23.15
N ALA A 405 6.34 21.09 -23.14
CA ALA A 405 6.22 22.49 -22.79
C ALA A 405 5.36 23.19 -23.85
N GLY A 406 4.35 23.95 -23.41
CA GLY A 406 3.60 24.83 -24.29
C GLY A 406 4.50 25.88 -24.96
N PRO A 407 3.99 26.61 -25.98
CA PRO A 407 4.76 27.59 -26.72
C PRO A 407 5.44 28.62 -25.81
N ARG A 408 6.65 29.07 -26.23
CA ARG A 408 7.44 30.05 -25.47
C ARG A 408 6.61 31.32 -25.22
N PRO A 409 6.55 31.79 -23.98
CA PRO A 409 5.57 32.81 -23.63
C PRO A 409 6.03 34.25 -23.82
N ARG A 410 5.11 35.08 -24.36
CA ARG A 410 5.11 36.55 -24.27
C ARG A 410 4.52 36.99 -22.91
N LEU A 411 4.48 38.30 -22.64
CA LEU A 411 3.97 38.94 -21.40
C LEU A 411 2.70 38.28 -20.80
N LEU A 412 1.78 37.80 -21.65
CA LEU A 412 0.53 37.10 -21.32
C LEU A 412 0.69 35.86 -20.41
N THR A 413 1.85 35.22 -20.32
CA THR A 413 1.97 33.97 -19.53
C THR A 413 2.45 34.20 -18.11
N ALA A 414 3.09 35.33 -17.82
CA ALA A 414 3.26 35.77 -16.43
C ALA A 414 1.88 35.96 -15.77
N LEU A 415 0.90 36.46 -16.53
CA LEU A 415 -0.50 36.53 -16.12
C LEU A 415 -1.09 35.14 -15.84
N VAL A 416 -0.74 34.10 -16.62
CA VAL A 416 -1.23 32.72 -16.42
C VAL A 416 -0.74 32.12 -15.09
N VAL A 417 0.49 32.39 -14.65
CA VAL A 417 0.99 31.95 -13.33
C VAL A 417 0.19 32.59 -12.21
N VAL A 418 -0.03 33.91 -12.32
CA VAL A 418 -0.79 34.70 -11.35
C VAL A 418 -2.25 34.20 -11.28
N LEU A 419 -2.88 33.99 -12.43
CA LEU A 419 -4.27 33.52 -12.53
C LEU A 419 -4.44 32.08 -12.06
N ARG A 420 -3.53 31.17 -12.41
CA ARG A 420 -3.63 29.74 -12.05
C ARG A 420 -3.12 29.42 -10.66
N ARG A 421 -2.39 30.34 -10.01
CA ARG A 421 -1.82 30.18 -8.65
C ARG A 421 -0.98 28.89 -8.50
N VAL A 422 -0.28 28.48 -9.55
CA VAL A 422 0.65 27.33 -9.56
C VAL A 422 2.00 27.75 -10.15
N PRO A 423 3.12 27.11 -9.75
CA PRO A 423 4.44 27.43 -10.29
C PRO A 423 4.51 27.34 -11.82
N TRP A 424 5.42 28.12 -12.42
CA TRP A 424 5.63 28.20 -13.86
C TRP A 424 5.86 26.83 -14.49
N GLN A 425 6.74 26.03 -13.88
CA GLN A 425 7.12 24.70 -14.34
C GLN A 425 5.90 23.79 -14.58
N ILE A 426 4.86 23.97 -13.77
CA ILE A 426 3.61 23.20 -13.88
C ILE A 426 2.65 23.89 -14.85
N ALA A 427 2.54 25.23 -14.77
CA ALA A 427 1.58 26.03 -15.52
C ALA A 427 1.73 25.94 -17.04
N VAL A 428 2.98 25.83 -17.52
CA VAL A 428 3.30 25.85 -18.96
C VAL A 428 3.22 24.48 -19.64
N ARG A 429 3.07 23.39 -18.86
CA ARG A 429 3.05 22.01 -19.39
C ARG A 429 1.64 21.57 -19.79
N ARG A 430 1.55 20.77 -20.87
CA ARG A 430 0.28 20.25 -21.40
C ARG A 430 -0.10 18.89 -20.80
N TRP A 431 -0.65 18.90 -19.59
CA TRP A 431 -1.07 17.69 -18.85
C TRP A 431 -2.31 16.96 -19.39
N GLY A 432 -2.84 17.33 -20.56
CA GLY A 432 -4.01 16.70 -21.15
C GLY A 432 -3.77 15.24 -21.52
N LEU A 433 -2.68 14.97 -22.24
CA LEU A 433 -2.30 13.62 -22.67
C LEU A 433 -1.95 12.72 -21.48
N ALA A 434 -1.23 13.24 -20.48
CA ALA A 434 -0.93 12.50 -19.26
C ALA A 434 -2.21 12.08 -18.51
N ARG A 435 -3.19 12.99 -18.39
CA ARG A 435 -4.48 12.67 -17.76
C ARG A 435 -5.30 11.67 -18.56
N ALA A 436 -5.26 11.73 -19.90
CA ALA A 436 -5.90 10.73 -20.74
C ALA A 436 -5.24 9.36 -20.57
N ALA A 437 -3.91 9.29 -20.59
CA ALA A 437 -3.17 8.05 -20.40
C ALA A 437 -3.45 7.39 -19.04
N VAL A 438 -3.57 8.15 -17.96
CA VAL A 438 -3.98 7.62 -16.65
C VAL A 438 -5.39 7.02 -16.72
N ARG A 439 -6.33 7.65 -17.44
CA ARG A 439 -7.69 7.09 -17.60
C ARG A 439 -7.68 5.83 -18.46
N ASP A 440 -6.90 5.78 -19.54
CA ASP A 440 -6.81 4.61 -20.42
C ASP A 440 -6.22 3.39 -19.69
N LEU A 441 -5.20 3.61 -18.85
CA LEU A 441 -4.62 2.55 -18.01
C LEU A 441 -5.57 2.11 -16.87
N ARG A 442 -6.52 2.97 -16.51
CA ARG A 442 -7.47 2.74 -15.42
C ARG A 442 -8.67 1.91 -15.90
N GLN A 443 -8.48 0.59 -16.00
CA GLN A 443 -9.58 -0.37 -16.13
C GLN A 443 -10.39 -0.53 -14.82
N ALA A 444 -9.72 -0.35 -13.68
CA ALA A 444 -10.26 -0.37 -12.31
C ALA A 444 -9.45 0.62 -11.42
N PRO A 445 -9.90 0.95 -10.19
CA PRO A 445 -9.13 1.78 -9.26
C PRO A 445 -7.75 1.18 -8.93
N TYR A 446 -6.76 2.03 -8.65
CA TYR A 446 -5.46 1.63 -8.14
C TYR A 446 -5.50 1.55 -6.61
N ASP A 447 -4.79 0.59 -6.02
CA ASP A 447 -4.65 0.49 -4.57
C ASP A 447 -3.58 1.48 -4.06
N LEU A 448 -2.61 1.83 -4.91
CA LEU A 448 -1.58 2.84 -4.66
C LEU A 448 -1.19 3.58 -5.93
N VAL A 449 -0.95 4.89 -5.82
CA VAL A 449 -0.35 5.73 -6.85
C VAL A 449 0.94 6.36 -6.32
N TRP A 450 2.07 6.01 -6.93
CA TRP A 450 3.39 6.58 -6.64
C TRP A 450 3.73 7.66 -7.67
N PHE A 451 3.66 8.92 -7.25
CA PHE A 451 4.08 10.04 -8.07
C PHE A 451 5.59 10.25 -7.97
N GLY A 452 6.34 10.01 -9.05
CA GLY A 452 7.80 10.17 -9.07
C GLY A 452 8.30 11.62 -9.04
N SER A 453 7.42 12.61 -8.94
CA SER A 453 7.75 14.02 -8.77
C SER A 453 6.56 14.85 -8.28
N THR A 454 6.84 16.04 -7.75
CA THR A 454 5.84 16.98 -7.23
C THR A 454 4.87 17.50 -8.30
N ASP A 455 5.36 17.74 -9.52
CA ASP A 455 4.54 18.23 -10.63
C ASP A 455 3.58 17.17 -11.16
N HIS A 456 3.94 15.89 -11.09
CA HIS A 456 3.04 14.78 -11.38
C HIS A 456 1.88 14.74 -10.39
N ALA A 457 2.19 14.75 -9.09
CA ALA A 457 1.19 14.70 -8.02
C ALA A 457 0.18 15.84 -8.13
N MET A 458 0.66 17.06 -8.36
CA MET A 458 -0.22 18.22 -8.51
C MET A 458 -1.10 18.18 -9.75
N SER A 459 -0.59 17.61 -10.85
CA SER A 459 -1.28 17.64 -12.14
C SER A 459 -2.22 16.46 -12.35
N LEU A 460 -1.96 15.33 -11.67
CA LEU A 460 -2.66 14.06 -11.86
C LEU A 460 -3.46 13.60 -10.63
N SER A 461 -3.29 14.19 -9.44
CA SER A 461 -4.05 13.81 -8.24
C SER A 461 -5.57 13.77 -8.45
N ARG A 462 -6.12 14.72 -9.23
CA ARG A 462 -7.56 14.75 -9.54
C ARG A 462 -8.04 13.54 -10.37
N THR A 463 -7.16 12.91 -11.15
CA THR A 463 -7.52 11.70 -11.93
C THR A 463 -7.47 10.41 -11.12
N VAL A 464 -6.95 10.47 -9.89
CA VAL A 464 -6.81 9.32 -8.99
C VAL A 464 -7.40 9.60 -7.60
N ARG A 465 -8.54 10.31 -7.55
CA ARG A 465 -9.24 10.62 -6.29
C ARG A 465 -9.70 9.34 -5.58
N GLY A 466 -9.47 9.30 -4.27
CA GLY A 466 -9.84 8.16 -3.41
C GLY A 466 -8.86 6.99 -3.46
N GLN A 467 -7.69 7.16 -4.09
CA GLN A 467 -6.61 6.17 -4.08
C GLN A 467 -5.54 6.62 -3.08
N ARG A 468 -4.77 5.67 -2.55
CA ARG A 468 -3.63 5.99 -1.69
C ARG A 468 -2.50 6.57 -2.52
N VAL A 469 -1.83 7.59 -2.00
CA VAL A 469 -0.87 8.40 -2.74
C VAL A 469 0.45 8.49 -2.00
N VAL A 470 1.53 8.12 -2.69
CA VAL A 470 2.91 8.46 -2.31
C VAL A 470 3.42 9.51 -3.28
N VAL A 471 4.04 10.57 -2.76
CA VAL A 471 4.69 11.61 -3.56
C VAL A 471 6.19 11.60 -3.33
N ASP A 472 6.94 11.34 -4.38
CA ASP A 472 8.40 11.39 -4.40
C ASP A 472 8.85 12.83 -4.66
N MET A 473 9.36 13.49 -3.62
CA MET A 473 10.03 14.78 -3.66
C MET A 473 11.53 14.55 -3.82
N ASP A 474 11.98 14.42 -5.06
CA ASP A 474 13.40 14.30 -5.39
C ASP A 474 14.19 15.55 -4.95
N ASP A 475 13.60 16.72 -5.11
CA ASP A 475 14.07 18.01 -4.60
C ASP A 475 12.96 18.72 -3.81
N VAL A 476 13.33 19.45 -2.76
CA VAL A 476 12.47 20.47 -2.15
C VAL A 476 12.67 21.78 -2.93
N GLU A 477 11.73 22.07 -3.82
CA GLU A 477 11.87 23.15 -4.82
C GLU A 477 11.92 24.54 -4.19
N SER A 478 11.18 24.77 -3.09
CA SER A 478 11.24 26.07 -2.38
C SER A 478 12.65 26.38 -1.86
N LEU A 479 13.34 25.42 -1.26
CA LEU A 479 14.70 25.58 -0.75
C LEU A 479 15.72 25.83 -1.85
N LYS A 480 15.60 25.10 -2.96
CA LYS A 480 16.44 25.31 -4.14
C LYS A 480 16.33 26.73 -4.68
N ILE A 481 15.13 27.30 -4.64
CA ILE A 481 14.86 28.70 -5.00
C ILE A 481 15.48 29.66 -3.99
N GLU A 482 15.37 29.40 -2.69
CA GLU A 482 15.96 30.22 -1.64
C GLU A 482 17.48 30.28 -1.75
N HIS A 483 18.16 29.14 -1.90
CA HIS A 483 19.60 29.06 -2.12
C HIS A 483 20.03 29.80 -3.39
N PHE A 484 19.24 29.74 -4.46
CA PHE A 484 19.53 30.53 -5.66
C PHE A 484 19.42 32.04 -5.41
N LEU A 485 18.46 32.47 -4.58
CA LEU A 485 18.21 33.87 -4.28
C LEU A 485 19.17 34.47 -3.24
N SER A 486 19.91 33.66 -2.48
CA SER A 486 20.95 34.13 -1.54
C SER A 486 22.28 34.46 -2.23
N LEU A 487 22.51 33.95 -3.45
CA LEU A 487 23.74 34.22 -4.19
C LEU A 487 23.89 35.70 -4.59
N PRO A 488 25.12 36.23 -4.66
CA PRO A 488 25.38 37.54 -5.26
C PRO A 488 24.85 37.62 -6.71
N PRO A 489 24.38 38.79 -7.17
CA PRO A 489 24.07 38.98 -8.57
C PRO A 489 25.35 38.86 -9.42
N ASP A 490 25.34 37.99 -10.41
CA ASP A 490 26.40 37.82 -11.40
C ASP A 490 25.80 37.72 -12.81
N SER A 491 26.46 38.39 -13.74
CA SER A 491 26.15 38.58 -15.15
C SER A 491 25.81 37.31 -15.94
N ARG A 492 26.31 36.15 -15.52
CA ARG A 492 26.14 34.87 -16.25
C ARG A 492 25.03 33.97 -15.70
N THR A 493 24.89 33.88 -14.37
CA THR A 493 24.06 32.85 -13.70
C THR A 493 22.77 33.38 -13.09
N THR A 494 22.66 34.68 -12.83
CA THR A 494 21.55 35.27 -12.06
C THR A 494 20.96 36.53 -12.71
N ARG A 495 20.68 36.48 -14.03
CA ARG A 495 19.98 37.56 -14.76
C ARG A 495 18.77 38.06 -13.95
N LEU A 496 18.65 39.38 -13.81
CA LEU A 496 17.62 40.05 -12.97
C LEU A 496 16.22 39.47 -13.17
N ARG A 497 15.84 39.21 -14.43
CA ARG A 497 14.55 38.60 -14.79
C ARG A 497 14.33 37.22 -14.17
N VAL A 498 15.35 36.36 -14.12
CA VAL A 498 15.27 35.02 -13.51
C VAL A 498 15.09 35.13 -12.01
N ARG A 499 15.82 36.03 -11.34
CA ARG A 499 15.67 36.26 -9.89
C ARG A 499 14.27 36.78 -9.54
N VAL A 500 13.75 37.73 -10.32
CA VAL A 500 12.37 38.23 -10.14
C VAL A 500 11.36 37.10 -10.29
N GLN A 501 11.48 36.28 -11.34
CA GLN A 501 10.63 35.11 -11.52
C GLN A 501 10.69 34.18 -10.31
N ARG A 502 11.89 33.84 -9.84
CA ARG A 502 12.09 32.93 -8.69
C ARG A 502 11.51 33.48 -7.38
N ARG A 503 11.61 34.79 -7.13
CA ARG A 503 10.95 35.45 -5.99
C ARG A 503 9.42 35.33 -6.05
N VAL A 504 8.83 35.45 -7.24
CA VAL A 504 7.38 35.30 -7.44
C VAL A 504 6.94 33.84 -7.26
N GLU A 505 7.76 32.87 -7.69
CA GLU A 505 7.41 31.45 -7.62
C GLU A 505 7.58 30.84 -6.22
N LEU A 506 8.51 31.35 -5.40
CA LEU A 506 8.79 30.82 -4.07
C LEU A 506 7.54 30.61 -3.19
N PRO A 507 6.64 31.60 -3.01
CA PRO A 507 5.43 31.40 -2.20
C PRO A 507 4.47 30.36 -2.82
N LEU A 508 4.49 30.20 -4.16
CA LEU A 508 3.66 29.20 -4.85
C LEU A 508 4.19 27.78 -4.58
N TRP A 509 5.50 27.58 -4.64
CA TRP A 509 6.13 26.30 -4.29
C TRP A 509 5.90 25.93 -2.83
N ARG A 510 6.13 26.85 -1.89
CA ARG A 510 5.85 26.62 -0.47
C ARG A 510 4.38 26.27 -0.20
N ARG A 511 3.45 26.86 -0.94
CA ARG A 511 2.01 26.53 -0.83
C ARG A 511 1.70 25.14 -1.38
N LEU A 512 2.32 24.79 -2.50
CA LEU A 512 2.16 23.50 -3.16
C LEU A 512 2.72 22.36 -2.30
N GLU A 513 3.94 22.50 -1.78
CA GLU A 513 4.58 21.51 -0.90
C GLU A 513 3.71 21.25 0.35
N ARG A 514 3.23 22.32 1.00
CA ARG A 514 2.28 22.20 2.13
C ARG A 514 0.95 21.54 1.77
N HIS A 515 0.49 21.69 0.53
CA HIS A 515 -0.72 21.00 0.07
C HIS A 515 -0.46 19.50 -0.05
N LEU A 516 0.66 19.12 -0.67
CA LEU A 516 1.05 17.72 -0.83
C LEU A 516 1.25 17.01 0.51
N LEU A 517 1.87 17.68 1.49
CA LEU A 517 2.02 17.16 2.85
C LEU A 517 0.69 16.85 3.56
N ARG A 518 -0.41 17.52 3.17
CA ARG A 518 -1.75 17.27 3.74
C ARG A 518 -2.57 16.26 2.96
N SER A 519 -2.30 16.12 1.66
CA SER A 519 -3.14 15.31 0.76
C SER A 519 -2.57 13.93 0.45
N ALA A 520 -1.28 13.71 0.65
CA ALA A 520 -0.63 12.44 0.39
C ALA A 520 -0.60 11.56 1.66
N ASP A 521 -0.68 10.24 1.48
CA ASP A 521 -0.52 9.27 2.56
C ASP A 521 0.94 9.16 3.03
N ALA A 522 1.88 9.43 2.10
CA ALA A 522 3.29 9.62 2.38
C ALA A 522 3.95 10.58 1.37
N VAL A 523 4.89 11.39 1.85
CA VAL A 523 5.80 12.20 1.04
C VAL A 523 7.21 11.68 1.27
N VAL A 524 7.85 11.25 0.21
CA VAL A 524 9.20 10.68 0.24
C VAL A 524 10.22 11.75 -0.13
N VAL A 525 11.23 11.94 0.70
CA VAL A 525 12.35 12.87 0.47
C VAL A 525 13.69 12.14 0.47
N CYS A 526 14.76 12.84 0.05
CA CYS A 526 16.08 12.24 -0.14
C CYS A 526 16.95 12.19 1.13
N SER A 527 16.66 12.99 2.16
CA SER A 527 17.50 13.09 3.34
C SER A 527 16.70 13.39 4.62
N ASP A 528 17.28 13.06 5.77
CA ASP A 528 16.72 13.46 7.07
C ASP A 528 16.70 14.97 7.24
N LEU A 529 17.65 15.69 6.62
CA LEU A 529 17.67 17.15 6.58
C LEU A 529 16.45 17.71 5.85
N ASP A 530 16.10 17.17 4.67
CA ASP A 530 14.91 17.60 3.93
C ASP A 530 13.63 17.31 4.71
N ARG A 531 13.57 16.16 5.39
CA ARG A 531 12.47 15.83 6.30
C ARG A 531 12.33 16.86 7.42
N GLN A 532 13.43 17.25 8.06
CA GLN A 532 13.42 18.29 9.09
C GLN A 532 12.98 19.65 8.54
N ARG A 533 13.45 20.02 7.34
CA ARG A 533 13.10 21.30 6.68
C ARG A 533 11.63 21.37 6.27
N LEU A 534 11.02 20.26 5.86
CA LEU A 534 9.58 20.19 5.55
C LEU A 534 8.68 20.20 6.80
N GLY A 535 9.23 19.80 7.96
CA GLY A 535 8.53 19.82 9.24
C GLY A 535 7.51 18.68 9.40
N ASP A 536 6.42 18.96 10.09
CA ASP A 536 5.39 17.96 10.41
C ASP A 536 4.62 17.49 9.17
N GLY A 537 4.40 16.18 9.10
CA GLY A 537 3.64 15.54 8.03
C GLY A 537 4.04 14.08 7.83
N PRO A 538 3.46 13.38 6.84
CA PRO A 538 3.77 12.00 6.55
C PRO A 538 5.07 11.89 5.74
N VAL A 539 6.16 12.51 6.24
CA VAL A 539 7.44 12.62 5.53
C VAL A 539 8.39 11.49 5.89
N GLU A 540 8.90 10.84 4.86
CA GLU A 540 9.73 9.66 4.95
C GLU A 540 10.97 9.76 4.08
N VAL A 541 12.07 9.15 4.53
CA VAL A 541 13.36 9.27 3.85
C VAL A 541 13.60 8.04 2.99
N VAL A 542 13.67 8.24 1.67
CA VAL A 542 14.24 7.29 0.72
C VAL A 542 15.44 7.98 0.07
N ARG A 543 16.62 7.60 0.57
CA ARG A 543 17.91 8.15 0.15
C ARG A 543 18.14 7.95 -1.35
N ASN A 544 19.01 8.76 -1.94
CA ASN A 544 19.51 8.45 -3.28
C ASN A 544 20.54 7.31 -3.20
N THR A 545 20.76 6.63 -4.32
CA THR A 545 21.71 5.52 -4.42
C THR A 545 22.56 5.68 -5.68
N TYR A 546 23.64 4.93 -5.73
CA TYR A 546 24.43 4.69 -6.92
C TYR A 546 24.56 3.18 -7.05
N ALA A 547 24.30 2.60 -8.22
CA ALA A 547 24.34 1.15 -8.36
C ALA A 547 25.78 0.59 -8.42
N GLY A 548 26.72 1.44 -8.86
CA GLY A 548 28.09 1.04 -9.12
C GLY A 548 28.24 0.02 -10.25
N PRO A 549 29.45 -0.12 -10.81
CA PRO A 549 29.81 -1.26 -11.63
C PRO A 549 29.91 -2.54 -10.76
N PRO A 550 29.59 -3.73 -11.32
CA PRO A 550 29.39 -4.97 -10.55
C PRO A 550 30.64 -5.54 -9.88
N VAL A 551 31.86 -5.18 -10.33
CA VAL A 551 33.14 -5.60 -9.72
C VAL A 551 34.17 -4.51 -9.96
N GLN A 552 34.80 -3.99 -8.90
CA GLN A 552 35.96 -3.11 -9.02
C GLN A 552 37.03 -3.38 -7.98
N ALA A 553 38.28 -3.15 -8.41
CA ALA A 553 39.48 -3.21 -7.59
C ALA A 553 39.35 -2.26 -6.38
N ALA A 554 40.01 -2.61 -5.27
CA ALA A 554 40.14 -1.68 -4.16
C ALA A 554 40.90 -0.43 -4.64
N TRP A 555 40.40 0.75 -4.28
CA TRP A 555 41.14 1.99 -4.51
C TRP A 555 42.52 1.92 -3.84
N THR A 556 43.54 2.38 -4.54
CA THR A 556 44.88 2.57 -3.98
C THR A 556 45.36 3.99 -4.31
N PRO A 557 46.10 4.65 -3.40
CA PRO A 557 46.65 5.98 -3.66
C PRO A 557 47.46 6.00 -4.97
N PRO A 558 47.20 6.94 -5.89
CA PRO A 558 47.99 7.05 -7.12
C PRO A 558 49.37 7.66 -6.85
N ALA A 559 50.34 7.37 -7.72
CA ALA A 559 51.68 7.94 -7.64
C ALA A 559 51.69 9.46 -7.94
N ALA A 560 50.82 9.92 -8.85
CA ALA A 560 50.69 11.33 -9.21
C ALA A 560 49.48 11.97 -8.51
N PRO A 561 49.61 13.14 -7.87
CA PRO A 561 48.50 13.80 -7.17
C PRO A 561 47.40 14.25 -8.14
N THR A 562 46.28 13.51 -8.19
CA THR A 562 45.21 13.74 -9.16
C THR A 562 43.88 13.91 -8.45
N PHE A 563 43.14 14.98 -8.74
CA PHE A 563 41.86 15.28 -8.12
C PHE A 563 40.77 15.30 -9.18
N VAL A 564 39.64 14.63 -8.94
CA VAL A 564 38.59 14.46 -9.95
C VAL A 564 37.30 15.11 -9.49
N LEU A 565 36.72 15.97 -10.35
CA LEU A 565 35.36 16.47 -10.21
C LEU A 565 34.49 15.88 -11.32
N VAL A 566 33.55 15.02 -10.92
CA VAL A 566 32.50 14.48 -11.79
C VAL A 566 31.31 15.44 -11.84
N GLY A 567 30.84 15.77 -13.03
CA GLY A 567 29.72 16.68 -13.21
C GLY A 567 29.00 16.55 -14.54
N THR A 568 27.68 16.80 -14.51
CA THR A 568 26.94 17.17 -15.72
C THR A 568 26.97 18.69 -15.83
N TYR A 569 27.76 19.23 -16.76
CA TYR A 569 28.04 20.66 -16.85
C TYR A 569 26.91 21.49 -17.47
N TRP A 570 25.88 20.83 -18.03
CA TRP A 570 24.60 21.50 -18.33
C TRP A 570 23.88 22.02 -17.07
N TYR A 571 24.27 21.53 -15.89
CA TYR A 571 23.78 22.00 -14.61
C TYR A 571 24.72 23.05 -14.03
N VAL A 572 24.23 24.28 -13.93
CA VAL A 572 25.00 25.48 -13.56
C VAL A 572 25.85 25.32 -12.29
N PRO A 573 25.37 24.72 -11.19
CA PRO A 573 26.22 24.47 -10.01
C PRO A 573 27.49 23.67 -10.27
N ASN A 574 27.49 22.73 -11.23
CA ASN A 574 28.69 21.96 -11.55
C ASN A 574 29.73 22.79 -12.31
N VAL A 575 29.27 23.71 -13.18
CA VAL A 575 30.14 24.66 -13.89
C VAL A 575 30.80 25.60 -12.88
N ASP A 576 30.00 26.15 -11.96
CA ASP A 576 30.50 27.00 -10.89
C ASP A 576 31.57 26.31 -10.05
N ALA A 577 31.30 25.08 -9.62
CA ALA A 577 32.24 24.27 -8.84
C ALA A 577 33.56 24.03 -9.59
N ALA A 578 33.50 23.71 -10.89
CA ALA A 578 34.71 23.51 -11.70
C ALA A 578 35.51 24.80 -11.86
N VAL A 579 34.84 25.92 -12.18
CA VAL A 579 35.51 27.22 -12.32
C VAL A 579 36.14 27.65 -10.99
N HIS A 580 35.41 27.52 -9.89
CA HIS A 580 35.92 27.83 -8.55
C HIS A 580 37.13 26.96 -8.18
N MET A 581 37.07 25.66 -8.46
CA MET A 581 38.18 24.75 -8.21
C MET A 581 39.43 25.17 -8.99
N ALA A 582 39.28 25.48 -10.27
CA ALA A 582 40.40 25.83 -11.14
C ALA A 582 41.01 27.20 -10.85
N THR A 583 40.19 28.18 -10.49
CA THR A 583 40.63 29.59 -10.40
C THR A 583 40.91 30.05 -8.97
N SER A 584 40.25 29.45 -7.98
CA SER A 584 40.39 29.85 -6.57
C SER A 584 41.14 28.81 -5.74
N VAL A 585 40.91 27.51 -5.95
CA VAL A 585 41.49 26.44 -5.10
C VAL A 585 42.83 25.95 -5.64
N LEU A 586 42.91 25.69 -6.96
CA LEU A 586 44.10 25.11 -7.59
C LEU A 586 45.39 25.92 -7.38
N PRO A 587 45.40 27.28 -7.43
CA PRO A 587 46.62 28.04 -7.16
C PRO A 587 47.21 27.73 -5.77
N HIS A 588 46.37 27.70 -4.73
CA HIS A 588 46.79 27.35 -3.38
C HIS A 588 47.22 25.88 -3.25
N LEU A 589 46.62 24.99 -4.05
CA LEU A 589 47.03 23.58 -4.08
C LEU A 589 48.40 23.42 -4.74
N LEU A 590 48.67 24.12 -5.84
CA LEU A 590 49.96 24.06 -6.54
C LEU A 590 51.12 24.62 -5.70
N GLU A 591 50.86 25.59 -4.82
CA GLU A 591 51.84 26.06 -3.83
C GLU A 591 52.30 24.95 -2.86
N ARG A 592 51.40 24.00 -2.56
CA ARG A 592 51.64 22.90 -1.59
C ARG A 592 52.03 21.59 -2.26
N VAL A 593 51.52 21.35 -3.48
CA VAL A 593 51.68 20.13 -4.27
C VAL A 593 51.90 20.55 -5.74
N PRO A 594 53.14 20.85 -6.15
CA PRO A 594 53.44 21.43 -7.46
C PRO A 594 53.00 20.58 -8.67
N ASP A 595 52.98 19.25 -8.52
CA ASP A 595 52.60 18.32 -9.59
C ASP A 595 51.10 17.95 -9.58
N ALA A 596 50.28 18.66 -8.79
CA ALA A 596 48.86 18.37 -8.69
C ALA A 596 48.11 18.63 -10.01
N ARG A 597 47.20 17.70 -10.35
CA ARG A 597 46.30 17.83 -11.51
C ARG A 597 44.85 17.74 -11.08
N ILE A 598 44.00 18.54 -11.72
CA ILE A 598 42.54 18.52 -11.54
C ILE A 598 41.89 18.10 -12.84
N ARG A 599 41.08 17.06 -12.79
CA ARG A 599 40.36 16.49 -13.93
C ARG A 599 38.87 16.79 -13.82
N PHE A 600 38.34 17.47 -14.83
CA PHE A 600 36.90 17.74 -14.96
C PHE A 600 36.27 16.70 -15.89
N VAL A 601 35.51 15.78 -15.30
CA VAL A 601 34.92 14.62 -15.99
C VAL A 601 33.41 14.78 -16.08
N GLY A 602 32.86 14.52 -17.27
CA GLY A 602 31.43 14.41 -17.52
C GLY A 602 30.87 15.33 -18.61
N ARG A 603 29.58 15.11 -18.90
CA ARG A 603 28.85 15.67 -20.06
C ARG A 603 28.84 17.19 -20.10
N GLY A 604 29.06 17.76 -21.28
CA GLY A 604 29.04 19.20 -21.54
C GLY A 604 30.28 19.96 -21.07
N GLY A 605 31.28 19.27 -20.48
CA GLY A 605 32.49 19.91 -19.95
C GLY A 605 33.30 20.64 -21.03
N ARG A 606 33.53 20.00 -22.19
CA ARG A 606 34.30 20.59 -23.30
C ARG A 606 33.66 21.86 -23.87
N ASP A 607 32.34 21.96 -23.82
CA ASP A 607 31.59 23.10 -24.37
C ASP A 607 31.45 24.25 -23.35
N LEU A 608 31.29 23.92 -22.07
CA LEU A 608 30.91 24.88 -21.02
C LEU A 608 32.04 25.29 -20.07
N LEU A 609 33.19 24.61 -20.13
CA LEU A 609 34.36 24.92 -19.31
C LEU A 609 35.51 25.60 -20.09
N GLY A 610 35.20 26.23 -21.22
CA GLY A 610 36.22 26.86 -22.09
C GLY A 610 37.13 27.86 -21.37
N GLU A 611 36.65 28.54 -20.33
CA GLU A 611 37.42 29.50 -19.53
C GLU A 611 38.56 28.87 -18.71
N VAL A 612 38.39 27.61 -18.29
CA VAL A 612 39.39 26.89 -17.48
C VAL A 612 40.20 25.90 -18.32
N THR A 613 39.78 25.65 -19.55
CA THR A 613 40.52 24.81 -20.50
C THR A 613 41.88 25.43 -20.81
N GLY A 614 42.96 24.69 -20.56
CA GLY A 614 44.33 25.14 -20.83
C GLY A 614 45.02 25.84 -19.65
N LEU A 615 44.33 26.01 -18.51
CA LEU A 615 45.01 26.44 -17.28
C LEU A 615 46.03 25.37 -16.83
N PRO A 616 47.22 25.76 -16.32
CA PRO A 616 48.19 24.82 -15.79
C PRO A 616 47.57 23.93 -14.70
N GLY A 617 47.79 22.61 -14.80
CA GLY A 617 47.24 21.64 -13.84
C GLY A 617 45.76 21.29 -14.04
N VAL A 618 45.10 21.78 -15.11
CA VAL A 618 43.68 21.47 -15.41
C VAL A 618 43.54 20.59 -16.66
N ASP A 619 42.84 19.46 -16.51
CA ASP A 619 42.48 18.57 -17.61
C ASP A 619 40.93 18.51 -17.76
N VAL A 620 40.39 19.05 -18.86
CA VAL A 620 38.96 18.93 -19.19
C VAL A 620 38.74 17.66 -20.02
N VAL A 621 38.38 16.56 -19.36
CA VAL A 621 38.22 15.24 -19.98
C VAL A 621 36.96 15.18 -20.85
N GLY A 622 35.84 15.75 -20.38
CA GLY A 622 34.55 15.69 -21.06
C GLY A 622 33.78 14.38 -20.79
N ASP A 623 32.90 13.98 -21.71
CA ASP A 623 32.02 12.82 -21.53
C ASP A 623 32.82 11.50 -21.58
N VAL A 624 32.47 10.57 -20.70
CA VAL A 624 33.10 9.24 -20.57
C VAL A 624 32.02 8.17 -20.42
N THR A 625 32.30 6.96 -20.91
CA THR A 625 31.36 5.83 -20.83
C THR A 625 31.18 5.34 -19.39
N ASP A 626 32.24 5.41 -18.58
CA ASP A 626 32.24 5.06 -17.16
C ASP A 626 33.14 6.04 -16.41
N VAL A 627 32.64 6.60 -15.31
CA VAL A 627 33.37 7.55 -14.45
C VAL A 627 34.30 6.83 -13.47
N ALA A 628 34.08 5.54 -13.23
CA ALA A 628 34.77 4.80 -12.20
C ALA A 628 36.29 4.64 -12.44
N PRO A 629 36.80 4.42 -13.67
CA PRO A 629 38.23 4.46 -13.94
C PRO A 629 38.88 5.82 -13.58
N GLU A 630 38.20 6.92 -13.87
CA GLU A 630 38.69 8.26 -13.53
C GLU A 630 38.75 8.44 -12.01
N LEU A 631 37.70 8.03 -11.28
CA LEU A 631 37.66 8.10 -9.82
C LEU A 631 38.71 7.20 -9.16
N LEU A 632 38.90 5.97 -9.63
CA LEU A 632 39.90 5.03 -9.10
C LEU A 632 41.33 5.51 -9.33
N SER A 633 41.56 6.33 -10.37
CA SER A 633 42.87 6.95 -10.64
C SER A 633 43.17 8.19 -9.78
N ALA A 634 42.18 8.68 -9.04
CA ALA A 634 42.29 9.93 -8.27
C ALA A 634 42.88 9.70 -6.88
N THR A 635 43.65 10.68 -6.39
CA THR A 635 44.00 10.85 -4.97
C THR A 635 42.74 11.11 -4.15
N ALA A 636 41.84 11.96 -4.68
CA ALA A 636 40.53 12.19 -4.10
C ALA A 636 39.53 12.70 -5.15
N ALA A 637 38.25 12.41 -4.93
CA ALA A 637 37.18 13.13 -5.60
C ALA A 637 36.94 14.47 -4.88
N VAL A 638 36.76 15.55 -5.64
CA VAL A 638 36.55 16.90 -5.09
C VAL A 638 35.15 17.42 -5.42
N VAL A 639 34.46 17.98 -4.43
CA VAL A 639 33.09 18.52 -4.56
C VAL A 639 33.03 19.96 -3.99
N PRO A 640 33.61 20.95 -4.69
CA PRO A 640 33.68 22.34 -4.23
C PRO A 640 32.40 23.13 -4.57
N VAL A 641 31.25 22.58 -4.21
CA VAL A 641 29.94 23.14 -4.59
C VAL A 641 29.57 24.28 -3.66
N ARG A 642 29.26 25.45 -4.23
CA ARG A 642 28.88 26.66 -3.46
C ARG A 642 27.39 26.95 -3.45
N PHE A 643 26.61 26.30 -4.31
CA PHE A 643 25.15 26.39 -4.34
C PHE A 643 24.47 25.21 -5.02
N GLY A 644 23.15 25.13 -4.92
CA GLY A 644 22.32 24.08 -5.49
C GLY A 644 21.77 23.12 -4.43
N GLY A 645 20.60 22.53 -4.67
CA GLY A 645 19.95 21.58 -3.75
C GLY A 645 20.14 20.12 -4.17
N GLY A 646 19.71 19.21 -3.31
CA GLY A 646 19.63 17.76 -3.59
C GLY A 646 20.90 16.98 -3.25
N THR A 647 20.74 15.67 -2.99
CA THR A 647 21.85 14.77 -2.62
C THR A 647 22.92 14.69 -3.72
N ARG A 648 24.20 14.80 -3.35
CA ARG A 648 25.31 14.67 -4.31
C ARG A 648 25.63 13.21 -4.63
N VAL A 649 24.98 12.69 -5.67
CA VAL A 649 25.25 11.33 -6.17
C VAL A 649 26.75 11.10 -6.47
N LYS A 650 27.48 12.13 -6.90
CA LYS A 650 28.94 12.05 -7.13
C LYS A 650 29.78 11.67 -5.90
N ILE A 651 29.32 12.00 -4.69
CA ILE A 651 29.99 11.55 -3.45
C ILE A 651 29.69 10.07 -3.21
N LEU A 652 28.46 9.63 -3.50
CA LEU A 652 28.08 8.22 -3.42
C LEU A 652 28.84 7.36 -4.44
N GLU A 653 29.11 7.91 -5.63
CA GLU A 653 29.98 7.30 -6.64
C GLU A 653 31.37 7.05 -6.08
N ALA A 654 32.03 8.08 -5.53
CA ALA A 654 33.34 7.94 -4.90
C ALA A 654 33.33 6.96 -3.72
N PHE A 655 32.34 7.07 -2.83
CA PHE A 655 32.20 6.18 -1.67
C PHE A 655 32.00 4.73 -2.06
N ALA A 656 31.18 4.44 -3.08
CA ALA A 656 30.99 3.07 -3.56
C ALA A 656 32.31 2.42 -4.00
N LEU A 657 33.25 3.23 -4.49
CA LEU A 657 34.58 2.80 -4.95
C LEU A 657 35.66 2.85 -3.86
N GLY A 658 35.34 3.39 -2.68
CA GLY A 658 36.31 3.62 -1.61
C GLY A 658 37.31 4.74 -1.94
N VAL A 659 36.95 5.66 -2.83
CA VAL A 659 37.78 6.82 -3.19
C VAL A 659 37.59 7.92 -2.13
N PRO A 660 38.68 8.50 -1.60
CA PRO A 660 38.59 9.61 -0.64
C PRO A 660 37.88 10.83 -1.24
N VAL A 661 37.21 11.62 -0.40
CA VAL A 661 36.45 12.80 -0.85
C VAL A 661 36.86 14.04 -0.06
N VAL A 662 37.00 15.16 -0.77
CA VAL A 662 37.03 16.51 -0.19
C VAL A 662 35.81 17.27 -0.70
N SER A 663 35.05 17.89 0.19
CA SER A 663 33.80 18.58 -0.15
C SER A 663 33.64 19.86 0.65
N THR A 664 32.90 20.82 0.13
CA THR A 664 32.34 21.90 0.96
C THR A 664 31.23 21.34 1.84
N SER A 665 30.86 22.07 2.91
CA SER A 665 29.73 21.74 3.78
C SER A 665 28.44 21.60 2.97
N LEU A 666 28.24 22.49 1.99
CA LEU A 666 27.10 22.44 1.07
C LEU A 666 27.24 21.36 -0.01
N GLY A 667 28.47 20.99 -0.33
CA GLY A 667 28.79 19.90 -1.25
C GLY A 667 28.42 18.53 -0.69
N CYS A 668 28.33 18.36 0.63
CA CYS A 668 27.90 17.10 1.23
C CYS A 668 26.56 17.19 1.98
N GLU A 669 25.79 18.28 1.79
CA GLU A 669 24.50 18.42 2.48
C GLU A 669 23.54 17.27 2.13
N GLY A 670 22.75 16.84 3.11
CA GLY A 670 21.79 15.73 2.96
C GLY A 670 22.42 14.34 2.89
N LEU A 671 23.74 14.21 3.04
CA LEU A 671 24.42 12.94 3.29
C LEU A 671 24.73 12.79 4.78
N ASP A 672 24.64 11.57 5.29
CA ASP A 672 24.90 11.21 6.70
C ASP A 672 26.41 11.10 6.97
N VAL A 673 27.16 12.10 6.52
CA VAL A 673 28.62 12.14 6.59
C VAL A 673 29.09 12.81 7.88
N VAL A 674 30.34 12.53 8.23
CA VAL A 674 31.02 13.08 9.40
C VAL A 674 32.40 13.47 8.92
N ASP A 675 32.76 14.74 9.12
CA ASP A 675 34.07 15.27 8.76
C ASP A 675 35.20 14.52 9.49
N GLY A 676 36.30 14.26 8.79
CA GLY A 676 37.44 13.48 9.29
C GLY A 676 37.19 11.97 9.45
N VAL A 677 35.96 11.49 9.22
CA VAL A 677 35.61 10.06 9.27
C VAL A 677 35.25 9.52 7.89
N HIS A 678 34.38 10.22 7.16
CA HIS A 678 33.87 9.78 5.86
C HIS A 678 34.48 10.58 4.69
N LEU A 679 34.77 11.86 4.93
CA LEU A 679 35.35 12.80 3.96
C LEU A 679 36.04 13.94 4.72
N LEU A 680 36.74 14.84 4.02
CA LEU A 680 37.19 16.12 4.58
C LEU A 680 36.27 17.26 4.13
N VAL A 681 35.80 18.05 5.08
CA VAL A 681 35.00 19.26 4.83
C VAL A 681 35.90 20.49 4.85
N ALA A 682 35.81 21.33 3.82
CA ALA A 682 36.50 22.61 3.75
C ALA A 682 35.68 23.61 2.92
N ASP A 683 35.45 24.81 3.45
CA ASP A 683 34.57 25.80 2.80
C ASP A 683 35.32 26.97 2.15
N SER A 684 36.53 27.29 2.61
CA SER A 684 37.40 28.29 1.97
C SER A 684 38.37 27.66 0.97
N PRO A 685 38.83 28.40 -0.07
CA PRO A 685 39.79 27.88 -1.04
C PRO A 685 41.09 27.35 -0.41
N GLU A 686 41.60 28.04 0.60
CA GLU A 686 42.85 27.73 1.30
C GLU A 686 42.71 26.44 2.13
N GLU A 687 41.61 26.29 2.87
CA GLU A 687 41.30 25.06 3.61
C GLU A 687 41.08 23.89 2.66
N PHE A 688 40.39 24.11 1.53
CA PHE A 688 40.11 23.06 0.55
C PHE A 688 41.40 22.56 -0.11
N ALA A 689 42.30 23.47 -0.48
CA ALA A 689 43.64 23.15 -0.96
C ALA A 689 44.46 22.41 0.11
N GLY A 690 44.38 22.84 1.38
CA GLY A 690 45.03 22.17 2.51
C GLY A 690 44.53 20.74 2.72
N ALA A 691 43.21 20.52 2.64
CA ALA A 691 42.61 19.20 2.72
C ALA A 691 43.07 18.29 1.57
N CYS A 692 43.10 18.82 0.34
CA CYS A 692 43.64 18.10 -0.81
C CYS A 692 45.12 17.72 -0.62
N ALA A 693 45.95 18.67 -0.21
CA ALA A 693 47.38 18.45 0.05
C ALA A 693 47.62 17.41 1.15
N ARG A 694 46.81 17.43 2.21
CA ARG A 694 46.86 16.42 3.28
C ARG A 694 46.63 15.00 2.75
N LEU A 695 45.64 14.80 1.87
CA LEU A 695 45.37 13.48 1.29
C LEU A 695 46.51 12.99 0.37
N THR A 696 47.26 13.91 -0.24
CA THR A 696 48.48 13.58 -0.98
C THR A 696 49.62 13.18 -0.03
N ALA A 697 49.83 13.92 1.05
CA ALA A 697 50.93 13.70 1.99
C ALA A 697 50.71 12.52 2.94
N GLU A 698 49.46 12.19 3.27
CA GLU A 698 49.09 11.17 4.25
C GLU A 698 48.21 10.06 3.63
N PRO A 699 48.78 9.10 2.87
CA PRO A 699 48.02 8.03 2.21
C PRO A 699 47.17 7.17 3.18
N GLU A 700 47.61 7.04 4.43
CA GLU A 700 46.87 6.33 5.48
C GLU A 700 45.60 7.06 5.90
N VAL A 701 45.61 8.40 5.90
CA VAL A 701 44.38 9.19 6.15
C VAL A 701 43.44 9.05 4.97
N ALA A 702 43.97 9.14 3.74
CA ALA A 702 43.18 8.94 2.53
C ALA A 702 42.47 7.57 2.53
N ARG A 703 43.21 6.48 2.78
CA ARG A 703 42.64 5.12 2.86
C ARG A 703 41.55 5.01 3.91
N ARG A 704 41.78 5.54 5.11
CA ARG A 704 40.82 5.50 6.22
C ARG A 704 39.52 6.23 5.89
N LEU A 705 39.59 7.38 5.23
CA LEU A 705 38.43 8.13 4.76
C LEU A 705 37.68 7.38 3.64
N GLY A 706 38.41 6.82 2.68
CA GLY A 706 37.84 6.00 1.61
C GLY A 706 37.08 4.78 2.16
N ASP A 707 37.67 4.06 3.12
CA ASP A 707 37.05 2.93 3.81
C ASP A 707 35.83 3.36 4.62
N GLY A 708 35.91 4.49 5.33
CA GLY A 708 34.80 5.08 6.08
C GLY A 708 33.63 5.42 5.16
N GLY A 709 33.89 6.15 4.07
CA GLY A 709 32.89 6.49 3.06
C GLY A 709 32.25 5.26 2.43
N ARG A 710 33.05 4.23 2.09
CA ARG A 710 32.54 2.96 1.53
C ARG A 710 31.65 2.20 2.50
N ARG A 711 32.04 2.15 3.78
CA ARG A 711 31.23 1.52 4.83
C ARG A 711 29.88 2.22 4.96
N LEU A 712 29.88 3.54 5.06
CA LEU A 712 28.65 4.35 5.11
C LEU A 712 27.76 4.10 3.88
N TYR A 713 28.36 4.04 2.69
CA TYR A 713 27.64 3.72 1.46
C TYR A 713 26.97 2.34 1.53
N LEU A 714 27.70 1.29 1.93
CA LEU A 714 27.15 -0.07 2.03
C LEU A 714 26.02 -0.18 3.07
N GLU A 715 26.15 0.55 4.18
CA GLU A 715 25.17 0.54 5.27
C GLU A 715 23.87 1.30 4.92
N ARG A 716 23.95 2.42 4.19
CA ARG A 716 22.81 3.34 4.04
C ARG A 716 22.40 3.66 2.60
N TYR A 717 23.33 3.59 1.65
CA TYR A 717 23.14 4.13 0.30
C TYR A 717 23.22 3.06 -0.79
N ALA A 718 23.60 1.82 -0.47
CA ALA A 718 23.62 0.72 -1.42
C ALA A 718 22.19 0.44 -1.96
N PRO A 719 22.06 0.00 -3.24
CA PRO A 719 20.76 -0.22 -3.86
C PRO A 719 19.82 -1.11 -3.06
N THR A 720 20.33 -2.13 -2.38
CA THR A 720 19.55 -3.04 -1.54
C THR A 720 18.85 -2.32 -0.38
N GLN A 721 19.55 -1.39 0.27
CA GLN A 721 19.01 -0.60 1.39
C GLN A 721 17.95 0.38 0.91
N VAL A 722 18.22 1.08 -0.18
CA VAL A 722 17.31 2.10 -0.70
C VAL A 722 16.05 1.48 -1.32
N VAL A 723 16.20 0.41 -2.09
CA VAL A 723 15.06 -0.36 -2.63
C VAL A 723 14.20 -0.93 -1.49
N GLY A 724 14.83 -1.44 -0.43
CA GLY A 724 14.13 -1.91 0.77
C GLY A 724 13.35 -0.80 1.46
N SER A 725 13.93 0.39 1.59
CA SER A 725 13.29 1.57 2.18
C SER A 725 12.08 2.02 1.36
N ALA A 726 12.22 2.18 0.04
CA ALA A 726 11.11 2.54 -0.84
C ALA A 726 9.97 1.51 -0.81
N ARG A 727 10.31 0.21 -0.75
CA ARG A 727 9.32 -0.87 -0.61
C ARG A 727 8.57 -0.78 0.71
N ALA A 728 9.27 -0.56 1.82
CA ALA A 728 8.65 -0.40 3.13
C ALA A 728 7.65 0.77 3.15
N VAL A 729 7.95 1.85 2.42
CA VAL A 729 7.00 2.96 2.25
C VAL A 729 5.71 2.51 1.58
N ALA A 730 5.84 1.88 0.41
CA ALA A 730 4.68 1.39 -0.34
C ALA A 730 3.86 0.38 0.46
N GLU A 731 4.52 -0.58 1.14
CA GLU A 731 3.85 -1.59 1.97
C GLU A 731 3.06 -0.97 3.11
N ARG A 732 3.62 -0.02 3.86
CA ARG A 732 2.92 0.64 4.97
C ARG A 732 1.73 1.46 4.48
N VAL A 733 1.88 2.20 3.38
CA VAL A 733 0.76 2.94 2.79
C VAL A 733 -0.34 1.97 2.34
N LEU A 734 0.02 0.82 1.77
CA LEU A 734 -0.93 -0.23 1.37
C LEU A 734 -1.55 -1.01 2.53
N THR A 735 -1.05 -0.90 3.77
CA THR A 735 -1.60 -1.62 4.93
C THR A 735 -2.29 -0.75 5.98
N ARG A 736 -2.15 0.58 5.93
CA ARG A 736 -2.98 1.49 6.76
C ARG A 736 -4.46 1.22 6.46
N GLN A 737 -5.22 0.75 7.44
CA GLN A 737 -6.67 0.58 7.35
C GLN A 737 -7.35 1.91 7.57
#